data_AF-A0YCR5-F1
#
_entry.id   AF-A0YCR5-F1
#
_cell.length_a   1.000
_cell.length_b   1.000
_cell.length_c   1.000
_cell.angle_alpha   90.00
_cell.angle_beta   90.00
_cell.angle_gamma   90.00
#
_symmetry.space_group_name_H-M   'P 1'
#
loop_
_entity.id
_entity.type
_entity.pdbx_description
1 polymer ?
#
loop_
_entity_poly.entity_id
_entity_poly.type
_entity_poly.pdbx_seq_one_letter_code
_entity_poly.pdbx_strand_id
1 'polypeptide(L)'
;MKLIQSLLLSASLLFLIACGGGSSGGNDNSDLEYNPQPVPEPENPQLWDYKNISYGDEERQWLNIHLAESASPTPVYLFAHGNGGTANGMSLGQLNAIVSAGYTTVSWESIATIGADQDTAIAWDDAQLMFDWVRANAATYNLDPDYIVVGGRSRGSIVSWPLFHSGHPAIKGGYFYNALPQGTWVNTDIWSPVDNITNDSPLTYFAFGPDREDDDGHNPIYADPVLEKYEELGIETKITVTEGMWDLFYDANGQWANDAQIMEYFPTFVATLEGKSGLNLEEALALTQQMFVASYGRPATPDEQGDWAKNFQTSNDISQTLDAFGNSPEFQENYDFLSSSEQVNTLYHQIFSRDAEPAELDFYIGILEAEEASLASITKQIADDATGSDLQSLQNKVEVANYFTDTVEENNYDYTAAEFEDTQSIIASVNDHIDSLIEGKASVDNYFYAFSPSPVDAEGYNSLFMGHSFFVPIARQIPFHAEQLGLDRHTQYIEMSGGVTGTPTALWNDEGHRSNIQAVLGTGEVELLGMTFENNPALEGYVRWIDYALSQNPNTKFVIGLPWRDYPGNYFDAESYAGDGTVLEVWKSQLVTLRLLYPDNEIISMPYGFAAFKLRYMFEAGDLPGITDLIGNNPATSLFKDRKGHGHAGGLLLDLAEFIWLISIYSIDLDTYDYDAGHPINLKAVANSILIEYAEYFE
;
A
#
# COMPACT_ATOMS: atom_id res chain seq x y z
N MET A 1 34.39 29.62 22.00
CA MET A 1 35.85 29.68 21.86
C MET A 1 36.16 29.87 20.38
N LYS A 2 36.45 31.13 19.99
CA LYS A 2 37.26 31.62 18.86
C LYS A 2 37.01 31.04 17.45
N LEU A 3 36.39 31.81 16.53
CA LEU A 3 36.99 32.79 15.57
C LEU A 3 37.43 32.05 14.27
N ILE A 4 37.16 32.46 13.01
CA ILE A 4 36.85 33.77 12.40
C ILE A 4 36.45 33.61 10.92
N GLN A 5 35.53 34.48 10.45
CA GLN A 5 35.42 35.30 9.20
C GLN A 5 36.09 34.82 7.89
N SER A 6 35.63 35.11 6.66
CA SER A 6 34.97 36.30 6.05
C SER A 6 34.49 35.93 4.61
N LEU A 7 33.30 36.30 4.12
CA LEU A 7 32.91 37.56 3.43
C LEU A 7 33.66 37.88 2.11
N LEU A 8 32.96 37.81 0.95
CA LEU A 8 32.74 38.91 -0.04
C LEU A 8 32.46 38.44 -1.50
N LEU A 9 31.37 39.01 -2.06
CA LEU A 9 31.12 39.53 -3.42
C LEU A 9 31.20 38.65 -4.69
N SER A 10 30.02 38.53 -5.32
CA SER A 10 29.68 38.66 -6.76
C SER A 10 30.80 38.68 -7.80
N ALA A 11 30.74 37.75 -8.76
CA ALA A 11 31.04 37.99 -10.18
C ALA A 11 30.35 36.93 -11.05
N SER A 12 29.46 37.38 -11.93
CA SER A 12 29.00 36.63 -13.10
C SER A 12 30.20 36.30 -14.00
N LEU A 13 30.36 35.06 -14.42
CA LEU A 13 31.00 34.72 -15.70
C LEU A 13 30.69 33.27 -16.10
N LEU A 14 30.15 33.12 -17.30
CA LEU A 14 30.08 31.90 -18.09
C LEU A 14 31.35 31.06 -17.95
N PHE A 15 31.22 29.75 -17.78
CA PHE A 15 32.16 28.78 -18.34
C PHE A 15 31.44 27.44 -18.61
N LEU A 16 31.24 27.15 -19.90
CA LEU A 16 31.22 25.79 -20.43
C LEU A 16 32.51 25.08 -20.01
N ILE A 17 32.44 23.88 -19.42
CA ILE A 17 33.49 22.86 -19.57
C ILE A 17 32.83 21.49 -19.72
N ALA A 18 32.93 20.99 -20.95
CA ALA A 18 32.71 19.61 -21.34
C ALA A 18 33.79 18.67 -20.79
N CYS A 19 33.46 17.38 -20.80
CA CYS A 19 34.26 16.23 -20.44
C CYS A 19 35.76 16.30 -20.81
N GLY A 20 36.58 15.81 -19.88
CA GLY A 20 38.00 15.66 -20.06
C GLY A 20 38.37 14.65 -21.16
N GLY A 21 39.18 15.14 -22.10
CA GLY A 21 39.99 14.35 -23.02
C GLY A 21 41.22 15.16 -23.41
N GLY A 22 42.35 14.90 -22.76
CA GLY A 22 43.55 15.71 -22.88
C GLY A 22 44.41 15.42 -24.12
N SER A 23 44.68 16.51 -24.86
CA SER A 23 46.00 16.98 -25.32
C SER A 23 46.56 16.65 -26.71
N SER A 24 46.96 17.76 -27.35
CA SER A 24 47.95 18.00 -28.41
C SER A 24 47.56 17.57 -29.84
N GLY A 25 47.73 18.37 -30.90
CA GLY A 25 48.18 19.74 -31.09
C GLY A 25 48.56 19.91 -32.58
N GLY A 26 48.24 21.05 -33.20
CA GLY A 26 48.78 21.44 -34.52
C GLY A 26 47.72 21.88 -35.54
N ASN A 27 47.83 23.13 -35.98
CA ASN A 27 47.19 23.61 -37.21
C ASN A 27 47.83 22.91 -38.41
N ASP A 28 47.02 22.36 -39.32
CA ASP A 28 47.27 22.43 -40.75
C ASP A 28 45.97 22.18 -41.53
N ASN A 29 45.64 23.13 -42.43
CA ASN A 29 44.68 22.92 -43.50
C ASN A 29 45.31 21.97 -44.53
N SER A 30 44.85 20.72 -44.56
CA SER A 30 44.98 19.85 -45.72
C SER A 30 43.88 18.82 -45.69
N ASP A 31 43.17 18.71 -46.82
CA ASP A 31 42.25 17.65 -47.23
C ASP A 31 42.43 16.34 -46.43
N LEU A 32 41.57 16.14 -45.42
CA LEU A 32 41.41 14.83 -44.80
C LEU A 32 40.29 14.12 -45.56
N GLU A 33 40.69 13.21 -46.46
CA GLU A 33 39.80 12.15 -46.95
C GLU A 33 39.07 11.53 -45.76
N TYR A 34 37.74 11.62 -45.77
CA TYR A 34 36.86 10.88 -44.88
C TYR A 34 37.19 9.39 -45.02
N ASN A 35 37.79 8.82 -43.98
CA ASN A 35 38.08 7.40 -43.91
C ASN A 35 36.87 6.72 -43.24
N PRO A 36 36.02 5.99 -43.98
CA PRO A 36 34.77 5.46 -43.45
C PRO A 36 35.07 4.53 -42.28
N GLN A 37 34.59 4.89 -41.09
CA GLN A 37 34.60 3.98 -39.96
C GLN A 37 33.52 2.93 -40.24
N PRO A 38 33.82 1.62 -40.10
CA PRO A 38 32.83 0.58 -40.30
C PRO A 38 31.67 0.76 -39.32
N VAL A 39 30.45 0.42 -39.76
CA VAL A 39 29.23 0.44 -38.92
C VAL A 39 29.52 -0.28 -37.60
N PRO A 40 29.27 0.35 -36.43
CA PRO A 40 29.59 -0.26 -35.14
C PRO A 40 28.82 -1.57 -34.94
N GLU A 41 29.52 -2.63 -34.54
CA GLU A 41 28.85 -3.86 -34.11
C GLU A 41 28.29 -3.69 -32.67
N PRO A 42 27.07 -4.16 -32.37
CA PRO A 42 26.49 -4.07 -31.03
C PRO A 42 27.32 -4.83 -30.00
N GLU A 43 27.46 -4.25 -28.79
CA GLU A 43 28.21 -4.85 -27.67
C GLU A 43 27.61 -6.19 -27.20
N ASN A 44 26.30 -6.39 -27.38
CA ASN A 44 25.62 -7.68 -27.21
C ASN A 44 24.82 -8.05 -28.46
N PRO A 45 25.39 -8.83 -29.40
CA PRO A 45 24.77 -9.10 -30.69
C PRO A 45 23.53 -10.01 -30.63
N GLN A 46 23.18 -10.55 -29.45
CA GLN A 46 21.98 -11.39 -29.28
C GLN A 46 20.70 -10.59 -28.98
N LEU A 47 20.80 -9.27 -28.76
CA LEU A 47 19.63 -8.43 -28.47
C LEU A 47 18.78 -8.13 -29.69
N TRP A 48 19.33 -8.18 -30.91
CA TRP A 48 18.64 -7.75 -32.12
C TRP A 48 18.45 -8.94 -33.07
N ASP A 49 17.22 -9.17 -33.52
CA ASP A 49 16.91 -10.20 -34.54
C ASP A 49 17.49 -9.82 -35.90
N TYR A 50 17.44 -8.53 -36.23
CA TYR A 50 18.07 -7.96 -37.41
C TYR A 50 18.84 -6.71 -37.03
N LYS A 51 20.07 -6.60 -37.54
CA LYS A 51 20.98 -5.51 -37.18
C LYS A 51 21.63 -4.86 -38.39
N ASN A 52 22.00 -3.59 -38.25
CA ASN A 52 22.72 -2.82 -39.26
C ASN A 52 22.04 -2.86 -40.64
N ILE A 53 20.70 -2.81 -40.67
CA ILE A 53 19.95 -2.81 -41.91
C ILE A 53 19.98 -1.41 -42.49
N SER A 54 20.51 -1.26 -43.71
CA SER A 54 20.51 0.02 -44.43
C SER A 54 19.10 0.40 -44.83
N TYR A 55 18.64 1.58 -44.39
CA TYR A 55 17.35 2.15 -44.83
C TYR A 55 17.52 3.26 -45.88
N GLY A 56 18.75 3.72 -46.11
CA GLY A 56 19.10 4.70 -47.14
C GLY A 56 20.48 4.48 -47.76
N ASP A 57 20.93 5.46 -48.54
CA ASP A 57 22.18 5.40 -49.33
C ASP A 57 23.43 5.87 -48.55
N GLU A 58 23.24 6.55 -47.42
CA GLU A 58 24.35 7.04 -46.59
C GLU A 58 24.71 6.05 -45.48
N GLU A 59 26.00 5.93 -45.15
CA GLU A 59 26.50 4.97 -44.13
C GLU A 59 25.89 5.16 -42.74
N ARG A 60 25.39 6.36 -42.42
CA ARG A 60 24.70 6.66 -41.15
C ARG A 60 23.25 6.16 -41.10
N GLN A 61 22.65 5.83 -42.25
CA GLN A 61 21.23 5.49 -42.38
C GLN A 61 21.00 3.99 -42.21
N TRP A 62 21.09 3.52 -40.97
CA TRP A 62 20.84 2.12 -40.62
C TRP A 62 19.96 1.95 -39.39
N LEU A 63 19.39 0.76 -39.23
CA LEU A 63 18.52 0.43 -38.10
C LEU A 63 18.71 -1.01 -37.62
N ASN A 64 18.23 -1.27 -36.41
CA ASN A 64 18.08 -2.60 -35.82
C ASN A 64 16.60 -2.89 -35.56
N ILE A 65 16.23 -4.17 -35.58
CA ILE A 65 14.88 -4.67 -35.34
C ILE A 65 14.93 -5.75 -34.25
N HIS A 66 14.09 -5.59 -33.23
CA HIS A 66 13.82 -6.59 -32.19
C HIS A 66 12.34 -6.98 -32.24
N LEU A 67 12.05 -8.22 -32.62
CA LEU A 67 10.72 -8.70 -32.95
C LEU A 67 9.88 -9.02 -31.70
N ALA A 68 8.61 -8.63 -31.73
CA ALA A 68 7.60 -9.28 -30.89
C ALA A 68 7.15 -10.59 -31.53
N GLU A 69 7.07 -11.67 -30.74
CA GLU A 69 6.60 -12.96 -31.24
C GLU A 69 5.11 -12.90 -31.59
N SER A 70 4.78 -13.07 -32.87
CA SER A 70 3.39 -13.12 -33.33
C SER A 70 3.25 -13.83 -34.67
N ALA A 71 2.10 -14.48 -34.89
CA ALA A 71 1.72 -15.05 -36.18
C ALA A 71 1.13 -14.01 -37.14
N SER A 72 0.74 -12.83 -36.63
CA SER A 72 0.21 -11.70 -37.38
C SER A 72 1.20 -10.55 -37.40
N PRO A 73 1.11 -9.61 -38.36
CA PRO A 73 1.94 -8.41 -38.36
C PRO A 73 1.83 -7.64 -37.03
N THR A 74 2.96 -7.24 -36.45
CA THR A 74 3.01 -6.57 -35.15
C THR A 74 3.07 -5.05 -35.29
N PRO A 75 2.40 -4.28 -34.42
CA PRO A 75 2.64 -2.84 -34.27
C PRO A 75 4.12 -2.52 -34.05
N VAL A 76 4.55 -1.32 -34.44
CA VAL A 76 5.97 -0.91 -34.44
C VAL A 76 6.21 0.26 -33.51
N TYR A 77 7.24 0.17 -32.66
CA TYR A 77 7.81 1.31 -31.94
C TYR A 77 9.12 1.78 -32.60
N LEU A 78 9.13 3.02 -33.10
CA LEU A 78 10.31 3.65 -33.70
C LEU A 78 11.09 4.42 -32.62
N PHE A 79 12.30 3.99 -32.29
CA PHE A 79 13.11 4.62 -31.24
C PHE A 79 14.31 5.38 -31.80
N ALA A 80 14.36 6.69 -31.53
CA ALA A 80 15.51 7.55 -31.78
C ALA A 80 16.32 7.80 -30.49
N HIS A 81 17.63 7.56 -30.53
CA HIS A 81 18.50 7.67 -29.36
C HIS A 81 18.85 9.13 -28.98
N GLY A 82 19.31 9.32 -27.74
CA GLY A 82 19.80 10.60 -27.23
C GLY A 82 21.11 11.07 -27.86
N ASN A 83 21.47 12.33 -27.61
CA ASN A 83 22.64 12.97 -28.21
C ASN A 83 23.93 12.22 -27.86
N GLY A 84 24.74 11.85 -28.85
CA GLY A 84 25.96 11.06 -28.67
C GLY A 84 25.74 9.57 -28.37
N GLY A 85 24.48 9.11 -28.38
CA GLY A 85 24.12 7.69 -28.33
C GLY A 85 24.20 7.01 -29.69
N THR A 86 23.60 5.81 -29.77
CA THR A 86 23.47 5.04 -31.01
C THR A 86 22.21 4.16 -30.97
N ALA A 87 21.72 3.72 -32.14
CA ALA A 87 20.66 2.74 -32.29
C ALA A 87 20.95 1.36 -31.66
N ASN A 88 22.19 1.09 -31.25
CA ASN A 88 22.55 -0.09 -30.47
C ASN A 88 22.27 0.05 -28.96
N GLY A 89 21.88 1.23 -28.48
CA GLY A 89 21.92 1.60 -27.06
C GLY A 89 20.74 1.16 -26.19
N MET A 90 19.76 0.42 -26.73
CA MET A 90 18.65 -0.10 -25.93
C MET A 90 19.06 -1.33 -25.11
N SER A 91 18.62 -1.38 -23.85
CA SER A 91 18.88 -2.52 -22.96
C SER A 91 17.88 -3.67 -23.17
N LEU A 92 18.22 -4.88 -22.72
CA LEU A 92 17.30 -6.02 -22.80
C LEU A 92 15.97 -5.76 -22.06
N GLY A 93 16.02 -5.13 -20.89
CA GLY A 93 14.81 -4.82 -20.12
C GLY A 93 13.88 -3.84 -20.83
N GLN A 94 14.44 -2.82 -21.50
CA GLN A 94 13.66 -1.89 -22.35
C GLN A 94 12.99 -2.64 -23.52
N LEU A 95 13.73 -3.51 -24.21
CA LEU A 95 13.19 -4.31 -25.32
C LEU A 95 12.08 -5.27 -24.84
N ASN A 96 12.27 -5.91 -23.69
CA ASN A 96 11.28 -6.79 -23.08
C ASN A 96 9.99 -6.05 -22.74
N ALA A 97 10.06 -4.82 -22.20
CA ALA A 97 8.87 -4.03 -21.90
C ALA A 97 8.03 -3.73 -23.15
N ILE A 98 8.70 -3.41 -24.27
CA ILE A 98 8.04 -3.10 -25.55
C ILE A 98 7.42 -4.36 -26.17
N VAL A 99 8.16 -5.47 -26.20
CA VAL A 99 7.66 -6.75 -26.73
C VAL A 99 6.53 -7.31 -25.88
N SER A 100 6.58 -7.14 -24.56
CA SER A 100 5.50 -7.56 -23.65
C SER A 100 4.21 -6.78 -23.89
N ALA A 101 4.31 -5.55 -24.39
CA ALA A 101 3.17 -4.76 -24.86
C ALA A 101 2.71 -5.12 -26.30
N GLY A 102 3.36 -6.10 -26.95
CA GLY A 102 3.02 -6.59 -28.28
C GLY A 102 3.65 -5.83 -29.45
N TYR A 103 4.65 -4.98 -29.19
CA TYR A 103 5.27 -4.12 -30.21
C TYR A 103 6.64 -4.65 -30.63
N THR A 104 6.88 -4.63 -31.94
CA THR A 104 8.24 -4.79 -32.50
C THR A 104 8.99 -3.47 -32.40
N THR A 105 10.23 -3.51 -31.92
CA THR A 105 11.08 -2.32 -31.81
C THR A 105 11.91 -2.13 -33.06
N VAL A 106 11.92 -0.92 -33.60
CA VAL A 106 12.88 -0.47 -34.62
C VAL A 106 13.69 0.68 -34.03
N SER A 107 14.95 0.42 -33.66
CA SER A 107 15.87 1.47 -33.24
C SER A 107 16.71 1.89 -34.44
N TRP A 108 16.70 3.19 -34.75
CA TRP A 108 17.27 3.71 -35.98
C TRP A 108 18.35 4.77 -35.71
N GLU A 109 19.34 4.81 -36.60
CA GLU A 109 20.50 5.70 -36.53
C GLU A 109 20.35 6.84 -37.54
N SER A 110 20.88 8.01 -37.20
CA SER A 110 21.01 9.16 -38.10
C SER A 110 22.28 9.94 -37.69
N ILE A 111 22.33 11.26 -37.83
CA ILE A 111 23.43 12.06 -37.29
C ILE A 111 23.45 11.92 -35.76
N ALA A 112 24.42 11.21 -35.20
CA ALA A 112 24.40 10.85 -33.78
C ALA A 112 24.39 12.04 -32.80
N THR A 113 24.89 13.21 -33.23
CA THR A 113 24.96 14.43 -32.42
C THR A 113 24.45 15.64 -33.19
N ILE A 114 23.47 16.36 -32.64
CA ILE A 114 23.08 17.68 -33.15
C ILE A 114 24.00 18.73 -32.54
N GLY A 115 24.80 19.38 -33.38
CA GLY A 115 25.71 20.48 -32.98
C GLY A 115 25.40 21.82 -33.65
N ALA A 116 24.63 21.81 -34.74
CA ALA A 116 24.16 22.99 -35.46
C ALA A 116 22.76 22.77 -36.05
N ASP A 117 22.07 23.87 -36.41
CA ASP A 117 20.69 23.82 -36.92
C ASP A 117 20.54 22.96 -38.20
N GLN A 118 21.59 22.90 -39.03
CA GLN A 118 21.61 22.07 -40.23
C GLN A 118 21.54 20.56 -39.92
N ASP A 119 22.09 20.13 -38.78
CA ASP A 119 22.08 18.72 -38.37
C ASP A 119 20.65 18.25 -38.07
N THR A 120 19.82 19.14 -37.51
CA THR A 120 18.42 18.87 -37.18
C THR A 120 17.60 18.62 -38.44
N ALA A 121 17.79 19.43 -39.48
CA ALA A 121 17.10 19.26 -40.76
C ALA A 121 17.45 17.92 -41.43
N ILE A 122 18.74 17.54 -41.43
CA ILE A 122 19.16 16.23 -41.96
C ILE A 122 18.54 15.09 -41.16
N ALA A 123 18.47 15.21 -39.83
CA ALA A 123 17.88 14.18 -39.00
C ALA A 123 16.37 14.02 -39.22
N TRP A 124 15.66 15.10 -39.55
CA TRP A 124 14.24 15.03 -39.95
C TRP A 124 14.04 14.33 -41.30
N ASP A 125 14.89 14.64 -42.28
CA ASP A 125 14.89 13.96 -43.57
C ASP A 125 15.17 12.45 -43.41
N ASP A 126 16.13 12.11 -42.54
CA ASP A 126 16.44 10.73 -42.20
C ASP A 126 15.28 10.01 -41.47
N ALA A 127 14.57 10.69 -40.56
CA ALA A 127 13.40 10.14 -39.87
C ALA A 127 12.29 9.78 -40.86
N GLN A 128 12.01 10.67 -41.82
CA GLN A 128 11.04 10.43 -42.87
C GLN A 128 11.45 9.27 -43.78
N LEU A 129 12.73 9.22 -44.20
CA LEU A 129 13.27 8.15 -45.03
C LEU A 129 13.18 6.79 -44.31
N MET A 130 13.52 6.74 -43.02
CA MET A 130 13.43 5.54 -42.20
C MET A 130 11.97 5.08 -42.07
N PHE A 131 11.04 6.00 -41.80
CA PHE A 131 9.62 5.69 -41.71
C PHE A 131 9.07 5.08 -43.02
N ASP A 132 9.41 5.68 -44.15
CA ASP A 132 9.00 5.18 -45.47
C ASP A 132 9.60 3.79 -45.75
N TRP A 133 10.85 3.58 -45.36
CA TRP A 133 11.52 2.29 -45.50
C TRP A 133 10.86 1.20 -44.64
N VAL A 134 10.55 1.48 -43.37
CA VAL A 134 9.90 0.53 -42.45
C VAL A 134 8.57 0.06 -43.04
N ARG A 135 7.76 1.00 -43.53
CA ARG A 135 6.47 0.67 -44.16
C ARG A 135 6.64 -0.14 -45.46
N ALA A 136 7.60 0.23 -46.30
CA ALA A 136 7.88 -0.48 -47.54
C ALA A 136 8.39 -1.91 -47.32
N ASN A 137 9.04 -2.17 -46.17
CA ASN A 137 9.61 -3.48 -45.82
C ASN A 137 8.81 -4.24 -44.75
N ALA A 138 7.64 -3.74 -44.37
CA ALA A 138 6.85 -4.29 -43.26
C ALA A 138 6.55 -5.79 -43.43
N ALA A 139 6.20 -6.23 -44.63
CA ALA A 139 5.93 -7.63 -44.93
C ALA A 139 7.16 -8.55 -44.74
N THR A 140 8.37 -8.04 -44.96
CA THR A 140 9.62 -8.81 -44.81
C THR A 140 9.88 -9.18 -43.34
N TYR A 141 9.52 -8.27 -42.43
CA TYR A 141 9.84 -8.38 -41.00
C TYR A 141 8.61 -8.62 -40.12
N ASN A 142 7.46 -8.96 -40.72
CA ASN A 142 6.18 -9.17 -40.03
C ASN A 142 5.72 -7.94 -39.20
N LEU A 143 5.81 -6.75 -39.79
CA LEU A 143 5.40 -5.49 -39.17
C LEU A 143 4.05 -5.04 -39.71
N ASP A 144 3.25 -4.38 -38.87
CA ASP A 144 2.06 -3.64 -39.30
C ASP A 144 2.49 -2.25 -39.83
N PRO A 145 2.40 -1.99 -41.15
CA PRO A 145 2.81 -0.70 -41.73
C PRO A 145 1.85 0.45 -41.40
N ASP A 146 0.68 0.16 -40.81
CA ASP A 146 -0.38 1.12 -40.54
C ASP A 146 -0.63 1.32 -39.03
N TYR A 147 0.17 0.68 -38.17
CA TYR A 147 0.14 0.86 -36.71
C TYR A 147 1.54 1.12 -36.13
N ILE A 148 1.92 2.39 -36.09
CA ILE A 148 3.27 2.84 -35.72
C ILE A 148 3.19 3.83 -34.56
N VAL A 149 4.03 3.61 -33.56
CA VAL A 149 4.33 4.55 -32.48
C VAL A 149 5.69 5.16 -32.73
N VAL A 150 5.78 6.49 -32.64
CA VAL A 150 7.03 7.24 -32.78
C VAL A 150 7.59 7.54 -31.39
N GLY A 151 8.90 7.47 -31.21
CA GLY A 151 9.50 7.76 -29.93
C GLY A 151 10.94 8.21 -30.01
N GLY A 152 11.51 8.45 -28.84
CA GLY A 152 12.91 8.78 -28.68
C GLY A 152 13.23 9.41 -27.34
N ARG A 153 14.53 9.54 -27.07
CA ARG A 153 15.06 10.13 -25.84
C ARG A 153 15.80 11.44 -26.10
N SER A 154 15.53 12.51 -25.34
CA SER A 154 16.31 13.76 -25.43
C SER A 154 16.41 14.27 -26.88
N ARG A 155 17.60 14.36 -27.50
CA ARG A 155 17.78 14.62 -28.95
C ARG A 155 16.88 13.76 -29.84
N GLY A 156 16.64 12.50 -29.48
CA GLY A 156 15.72 11.61 -30.17
C GLY A 156 14.30 12.16 -30.28
N SER A 157 13.80 12.87 -29.25
CA SER A 157 12.48 13.52 -29.32
C SER A 157 12.46 14.65 -30.35
N ILE A 158 13.53 15.44 -30.47
CA ILE A 158 13.66 16.56 -31.41
C ILE A 158 13.64 16.07 -32.87
N VAL A 159 14.36 14.98 -33.17
CA VAL A 159 14.49 14.48 -34.54
C VAL A 159 13.28 13.68 -35.00
N SER A 160 12.55 13.10 -34.05
CA SER A 160 11.30 12.38 -34.33
C SER A 160 10.09 13.32 -34.39
N TRP A 161 10.17 14.56 -33.88
CA TRP A 161 9.02 15.44 -33.67
C TRP A 161 8.25 15.81 -34.96
N PRO A 162 8.90 16.24 -36.05
CA PRO A 162 8.15 16.58 -37.27
C PRO A 162 7.52 15.35 -37.94
N LEU A 163 8.17 14.18 -37.86
CA LEU A 163 7.59 12.93 -38.34
C LEU A 163 6.36 12.57 -37.50
N PHE A 164 6.47 12.64 -36.18
CA PHE A 164 5.37 12.35 -35.24
C PHE A 164 4.13 13.21 -35.53
N HIS A 165 4.33 14.50 -35.78
CA HIS A 165 3.26 15.44 -36.13
C HIS A 165 2.99 15.58 -37.63
N SER A 166 3.47 14.66 -38.47
CA SER A 166 3.26 14.72 -39.93
C SER A 166 1.80 14.59 -40.37
N GLY A 167 0.91 14.15 -39.47
CA GLY A 167 -0.49 13.83 -39.77
C GLY A 167 -0.66 12.52 -40.55
N HIS A 168 0.40 11.70 -40.66
CA HIS A 168 0.32 10.44 -41.38
C HIS A 168 -0.56 9.42 -40.62
N PRO A 169 -1.57 8.80 -41.26
CA PRO A 169 -2.58 7.97 -40.56
C PRO A 169 -2.04 6.68 -39.93
N ALA A 170 -0.84 6.23 -40.35
CA ALA A 170 -0.17 5.09 -39.72
C ALA A 170 0.39 5.40 -38.32
N ILE A 171 0.62 6.67 -37.98
CA ILE A 171 1.17 7.07 -36.69
C ILE A 171 0.00 7.15 -35.69
N LYS A 172 0.02 6.30 -34.66
CA LYS A 172 -1.06 6.19 -33.66
C LYS A 172 -0.78 6.98 -32.40
N GLY A 173 0.49 7.11 -32.03
CA GLY A 173 0.91 7.94 -30.92
C GLY A 173 2.41 8.08 -30.77
N GLY A 174 2.80 8.75 -29.70
CA GLY A 174 4.18 9.08 -29.39
C GLY A 174 4.54 8.77 -27.94
N TYR A 175 5.65 8.06 -27.73
CA TYR A 175 6.22 7.82 -26.39
C TYR A 175 7.66 8.34 -26.33
N PHE A 176 7.88 9.37 -25.52
CA PHE A 176 9.16 10.08 -25.45
C PHE A 176 9.68 10.16 -24.02
N TYR A 177 10.95 9.80 -23.83
CA TYR A 177 11.62 9.90 -22.54
C TYR A 177 12.53 11.13 -22.49
N ASN A 178 12.42 11.95 -21.44
CA ASN A 178 13.15 13.22 -21.30
C ASN A 178 13.02 14.08 -22.57
N ALA A 179 11.77 14.30 -22.99
CA ALA A 179 11.46 14.95 -24.26
C ALA A 179 11.82 16.44 -24.24
N LEU A 180 12.21 16.97 -25.41
CA LEU A 180 12.38 18.40 -25.68
C LEU A 180 13.21 19.14 -24.60
N PRO A 181 14.47 18.73 -24.37
CA PRO A 181 15.32 19.32 -23.33
C PRO A 181 15.54 20.82 -23.55
N GLN A 182 16.06 21.52 -22.54
CA GLN A 182 16.35 22.96 -22.55
C GLN A 182 16.91 23.50 -23.87
N GLY A 183 17.87 22.78 -24.46
CA GLY A 183 18.53 23.16 -25.71
C GLY A 183 17.59 23.29 -26.92
N THR A 184 16.43 22.63 -26.89
CA THR A 184 15.38 22.71 -27.93
C THR A 184 14.89 24.14 -28.12
N TRP A 185 14.84 24.93 -27.04
CA TRP A 185 14.19 26.23 -26.99
C TRP A 185 15.13 27.40 -27.28
N VAL A 186 16.39 27.14 -27.64
CA VAL A 186 17.39 28.19 -27.87
C VAL A 186 17.20 28.90 -29.22
N ASN A 187 16.77 28.17 -30.26
CA ASN A 187 16.68 28.67 -31.65
C ASN A 187 15.26 28.51 -32.23
N THR A 188 14.23 28.89 -31.48
CA THR A 188 12.81 28.73 -31.90
C THR A 188 12.42 29.57 -33.13
N ASP A 189 13.24 30.55 -33.54
CA ASP A 189 13.05 31.31 -34.78
C ASP A 189 13.24 30.45 -36.04
N ILE A 190 13.98 29.34 -35.94
CA ILE A 190 14.23 28.41 -37.05
C ILE A 190 13.17 27.30 -37.04
N TRP A 191 12.90 26.75 -35.86
CA TRP A 191 11.87 25.75 -35.66
C TRP A 191 11.47 25.70 -34.20
N SER A 192 10.16 25.69 -33.96
CA SER A 192 9.59 25.47 -32.64
C SER A 192 8.74 24.20 -32.63
N PRO A 193 8.88 23.32 -31.62
CA PRO A 193 8.04 22.13 -31.49
C PRO A 193 6.54 22.46 -31.50
N VAL A 194 6.14 23.62 -30.96
CA VAL A 194 4.73 24.04 -30.90
C VAL A 194 4.11 24.34 -32.26
N ASP A 195 4.93 24.65 -33.28
CA ASP A 195 4.44 24.94 -34.62
C ASP A 195 3.92 23.69 -35.34
N ASN A 196 4.32 22.50 -34.88
CA ASN A 196 3.85 21.24 -35.43
C ASN A 196 2.55 20.74 -34.78
N ILE A 197 2.14 21.30 -33.65
CA ILE A 197 0.98 20.82 -32.90
C ILE A 197 -0.31 21.36 -33.54
N THR A 198 -1.20 20.44 -33.87
CA THR A 198 -2.54 20.72 -34.43
C THR A 198 -3.62 19.92 -33.70
N ASN A 199 -4.90 20.18 -33.99
CA ASN A 199 -6.02 19.40 -33.45
C ASN A 199 -5.92 17.89 -33.78
N ASP A 200 -5.24 17.56 -34.88
CA ASP A 200 -5.03 16.20 -35.36
C ASP A 200 -3.76 15.55 -34.78
N SER A 201 -3.10 16.20 -33.81
CA SER A 201 -1.94 15.61 -33.13
C SER A 201 -2.29 14.25 -32.53
N PRO A 202 -1.40 13.24 -32.64
CA PRO A 202 -1.63 11.93 -32.06
C PRO A 202 -1.58 11.94 -30.52
N LEU A 203 -2.01 10.84 -29.90
CA LEU A 203 -1.82 10.61 -28.46
C LEU A 203 -0.33 10.66 -28.11
N THR A 204 0.02 11.43 -27.08
CA THR A 204 1.38 11.77 -26.71
C THR A 204 1.63 11.41 -25.25
N TYR A 205 2.72 10.71 -24.97
CA TYR A 205 3.13 10.37 -23.62
C TYR A 205 4.57 10.83 -23.39
N PHE A 206 4.74 11.68 -22.39
CA PHE A 206 6.04 12.13 -21.92
C PHE A 206 6.36 11.49 -20.57
N ALA A 207 7.49 10.79 -20.53
CA ALA A 207 8.06 10.25 -19.31
C ALA A 207 9.36 11.02 -19.00
N PHE A 208 9.47 11.58 -17.81
CA PHE A 208 10.63 12.32 -17.35
C PHE A 208 11.32 11.62 -16.18
N GLY A 209 12.64 11.49 -16.33
CA GLY A 209 13.58 11.20 -15.26
C GLY A 209 13.47 12.20 -14.10
N PRO A 210 13.82 13.48 -14.34
CA PRO A 210 13.76 14.51 -13.31
C PRO A 210 12.32 14.89 -12.96
N ASP A 211 12.13 15.45 -11.77
CA ASP A 211 10.94 16.21 -11.41
C ASP A 211 11.12 17.71 -11.74
N ARG A 212 10.12 18.53 -11.39
CA ARG A 212 10.15 19.98 -11.67
C ARG A 212 11.10 20.76 -10.77
N GLU A 213 11.54 20.19 -9.65
CA GLU A 213 12.45 20.82 -8.70
C GLU A 213 13.94 20.56 -9.05
N ASP A 214 14.21 19.56 -9.87
CA ASP A 214 15.57 19.21 -10.33
C ASP A 214 16.23 20.26 -11.24
N ASP A 215 17.50 20.57 -10.97
CA ASP A 215 18.36 21.41 -11.83
C ASP A 215 19.00 20.58 -12.96
N ASP A 216 18.17 20.02 -13.85
CA ASP A 216 18.59 19.24 -15.02
C ASP A 216 18.09 19.85 -16.35
N GLY A 217 18.90 19.70 -17.40
CA GLY A 217 18.54 20.16 -18.75
C GLY A 217 17.34 19.43 -19.37
N HIS A 218 16.85 18.36 -18.75
CA HIS A 218 15.63 17.64 -19.12
C HIS A 218 14.48 17.87 -18.13
N ASN A 219 14.56 18.89 -17.26
CA ASN A 219 13.48 19.24 -16.34
C ASN A 219 12.14 19.33 -17.10
N PRO A 220 11.04 18.73 -16.58
CA PRO A 220 9.73 18.71 -17.24
C PRO A 220 9.17 20.09 -17.61
N ILE A 221 9.63 21.16 -16.94
CA ILE A 221 9.24 22.55 -17.24
C ILE A 221 9.52 22.94 -18.70
N TYR A 222 10.49 22.30 -19.36
CA TYR A 222 10.77 22.56 -20.78
C TYR A 222 9.70 22.01 -21.71
N ALA A 223 8.79 21.15 -21.24
CA ALA A 223 7.62 20.72 -22.00
C ALA A 223 6.41 21.66 -21.84
N ASP A 224 6.43 22.62 -20.91
CA ASP A 224 5.27 23.49 -20.64
C ASP A 224 4.73 24.22 -21.88
N PRO A 225 5.55 24.75 -22.82
CA PRO A 225 5.02 25.36 -24.04
C PRO A 225 4.21 24.38 -24.92
N VAL A 226 4.53 23.08 -24.88
CA VAL A 226 3.74 22.04 -25.56
C VAL A 226 2.42 21.82 -24.85
N LEU A 227 2.43 21.72 -23.51
CA LEU A 227 1.22 21.54 -22.71
C LEU A 227 0.25 22.71 -22.87
N GLU A 228 0.77 23.94 -22.79
CA GLU A 228 0.01 25.17 -23.07
C GLU A 228 -0.61 25.14 -24.47
N LYS A 229 0.11 24.61 -25.47
CA LYS A 229 -0.41 24.52 -26.84
C LYS A 229 -1.52 23.47 -26.98
N TYR A 230 -1.43 22.35 -26.27
CA TYR A 230 -2.50 21.33 -26.24
C TYR A 230 -3.75 21.89 -25.56
N GLU A 231 -3.60 22.64 -24.46
CA GLU A 231 -4.70 23.34 -23.78
C GLU A 231 -5.33 24.41 -24.68
N GLU A 232 -4.53 25.24 -25.37
CA GLU A 232 -5.02 26.27 -26.31
C GLU A 232 -5.93 25.67 -27.40
N LEU A 233 -5.61 24.44 -27.83
CA LEU A 233 -6.33 23.71 -28.87
C LEU A 233 -7.50 22.86 -28.34
N GLY A 234 -7.67 22.75 -27.02
CA GLY A 234 -8.71 21.91 -26.39
C GLY A 234 -8.50 20.42 -26.61
N ILE A 235 -7.24 19.98 -26.66
CA ILE A 235 -6.83 18.58 -26.85
C ILE A 235 -5.95 18.09 -25.70
N GLU A 236 -6.07 18.68 -24.51
CA GLU A 236 -5.31 18.34 -23.31
C GLU A 236 -5.38 16.86 -22.95
N THR A 237 -6.50 16.18 -23.24
CA THR A 237 -6.67 14.74 -23.04
C THR A 237 -5.80 13.88 -23.95
N LYS A 238 -5.17 14.47 -24.98
CA LYS A 238 -4.27 13.76 -25.89
C LYS A 238 -2.82 13.73 -25.43
N ILE A 239 -2.48 14.38 -24.32
CA ILE A 239 -1.13 14.38 -23.78
C ILE A 239 -1.12 13.93 -22.32
N THR A 240 -0.23 13.00 -22.01
CA THR A 240 0.04 12.53 -20.64
C THR A 240 1.48 12.82 -20.30
N VAL A 241 1.72 13.30 -19.08
CA VAL A 241 3.06 13.58 -18.56
C VAL A 241 3.25 12.87 -17.23
N THR A 242 4.36 12.16 -17.10
CA THR A 242 4.83 11.57 -15.83
C THR A 242 6.25 12.05 -15.57
N GLU A 243 6.53 12.47 -14.34
CA GLU A 243 7.79 13.06 -13.91
C GLU A 243 8.36 12.36 -12.67
N GLY A 244 9.62 12.63 -12.32
CA GLY A 244 10.24 12.09 -11.10
C GLY A 244 10.60 10.60 -11.17
N MET A 245 10.77 10.01 -12.36
CA MET A 245 11.18 8.61 -12.47
C MET A 245 12.52 8.30 -11.80
N TRP A 246 13.42 9.28 -11.68
CA TRP A 246 14.69 9.07 -10.97
C TRP A 246 14.48 8.87 -9.48
N ASP A 247 13.59 9.61 -8.84
CA ASP A 247 13.28 9.43 -7.41
C ASP A 247 12.58 8.10 -7.13
N LEU A 248 11.76 7.65 -8.08
CA LEU A 248 11.01 6.39 -7.95
C LEU A 248 11.87 5.16 -8.24
N PHE A 249 12.76 5.25 -9.23
CA PHE A 249 13.40 4.07 -9.80
C PHE A 249 14.93 4.11 -9.79
N TYR A 250 15.58 5.12 -9.20
CA TYR A 250 17.02 5.03 -8.93
C TYR A 250 17.31 4.50 -7.53
N ASP A 251 18.25 3.55 -7.45
CA ASP A 251 18.83 3.13 -6.20
C ASP A 251 19.75 4.22 -5.61
N ALA A 252 20.27 3.99 -4.41
CA ALA A 252 21.19 4.91 -3.74
C ALA A 252 22.50 5.19 -4.51
N ASN A 253 22.79 4.43 -5.58
CA ASN A 253 23.96 4.60 -6.46
C ASN A 253 23.61 5.27 -7.80
N GLY A 254 22.35 5.71 -7.99
CA GLY A 254 21.88 6.29 -9.25
C GLY A 254 21.78 5.26 -10.39
N GLN A 255 21.55 3.98 -10.05
CA GLN A 255 21.27 2.92 -11.03
C GLN A 255 19.77 2.63 -11.07
N TRP A 256 19.26 2.25 -12.24
CA TRP A 256 17.88 1.79 -12.36
C TRP A 256 17.63 0.57 -11.46
N ALA A 257 16.62 0.67 -10.60
CA ALA A 257 16.10 -0.39 -9.76
C ALA A 257 14.98 -1.17 -10.46
N ASN A 258 14.34 -0.59 -11.49
CA ASN A 258 13.37 -1.27 -12.34
C ASN A 258 14.03 -1.83 -13.62
N ASP A 259 13.51 -2.96 -14.10
CA ASP A 259 14.06 -3.65 -15.28
C ASP A 259 13.77 -2.89 -16.59
N ALA A 260 12.59 -2.26 -16.71
CA ALA A 260 12.15 -1.59 -17.94
C ALA A 260 12.81 -0.22 -18.16
N GLN A 261 13.45 0.36 -17.13
CA GLN A 261 14.16 1.64 -17.17
C GLN A 261 13.27 2.75 -17.76
N ILE A 262 13.72 3.38 -18.86
CA ILE A 262 13.00 4.47 -19.53
C ILE A 262 11.71 4.04 -20.24
N MET A 263 11.46 2.73 -20.36
CA MET A 263 10.26 2.17 -20.99
C MET A 263 9.23 1.67 -19.97
N GLU A 264 9.39 2.01 -18.68
CA GLU A 264 8.48 1.60 -17.60
C GLU A 264 7.00 1.87 -17.93
N TYR A 265 6.71 3.08 -18.41
CA TYR A 265 5.33 3.50 -18.72
C TYR A 265 4.90 3.21 -20.16
N PHE A 266 5.71 2.50 -20.94
CA PHE A 266 5.35 2.15 -22.32
C PHE A 266 4.09 1.27 -22.40
N PRO A 267 3.91 0.23 -21.54
CA PRO A 267 2.67 -0.55 -21.51
C PRO A 267 1.44 0.30 -21.16
N THR A 268 1.58 1.23 -20.21
CA THR A 268 0.50 2.18 -19.82
C THR A 268 0.08 3.03 -21.02
N PHE A 269 1.05 3.59 -21.74
CA PHE A 269 0.79 4.33 -22.96
C PHE A 269 0.09 3.48 -24.04
N VAL A 270 0.55 2.24 -24.28
CA VAL A 270 -0.08 1.34 -25.25
C VAL A 270 -1.55 1.07 -24.89
N ALA A 271 -1.87 0.91 -23.60
CA ALA A 271 -3.26 0.77 -23.17
C ALA A 271 -4.10 1.99 -23.59
N THR A 272 -3.60 3.22 -23.36
CA THR A 272 -4.31 4.43 -23.80
C THR A 272 -4.52 4.50 -25.32
N LEU A 273 -3.55 4.03 -26.11
CA LEU A 273 -3.64 3.99 -27.57
C LEU A 273 -4.70 3.04 -28.11
N GLU A 274 -4.87 1.91 -27.45
CA GLU A 274 -5.83 0.89 -27.85
C GLU A 274 -7.26 1.26 -27.48
N GLY A 275 -7.47 2.46 -26.91
CA GLY A 275 -8.77 2.85 -26.36
C GLY A 275 -9.15 2.00 -25.16
N LYS A 276 -8.17 1.31 -24.54
CA LYS A 276 -8.34 0.74 -23.21
C LYS A 276 -8.41 1.94 -22.28
N SER A 277 -9.64 2.34 -21.94
CA SER A 277 -9.96 3.25 -20.84
C SER A 277 -9.68 2.55 -19.51
N GLY A 278 -8.54 1.86 -19.45
CA GLY A 278 -8.04 1.24 -18.27
C GLY A 278 -7.80 2.33 -17.27
N LEU A 279 -8.59 2.32 -16.20
CA LEU A 279 -8.17 2.94 -14.97
C LEU A 279 -6.75 2.46 -14.67
N ASN A 280 -5.88 3.33 -14.16
CA ASN A 280 -4.63 2.86 -13.60
C ASN A 280 -4.92 1.90 -12.43
N LEU A 281 -3.92 1.18 -11.91
CA LEU A 281 -4.17 0.16 -10.88
C LEU A 281 -4.89 0.74 -9.64
N GLU A 282 -4.45 1.91 -9.18
CA GLU A 282 -5.04 2.58 -8.01
C GLU A 282 -6.49 2.99 -8.27
N GLU A 283 -6.76 3.59 -9.43
CA GLU A 283 -8.12 3.96 -9.85
C GLU A 283 -9.02 2.73 -10.02
N ALA A 284 -8.47 1.62 -10.54
CA ALA A 284 -9.22 0.39 -10.77
C ALA A 284 -9.56 -0.35 -9.46
N LEU A 285 -8.62 -0.39 -8.51
CA LEU A 285 -8.86 -0.91 -7.16
C LEU A 285 -9.89 -0.03 -6.44
N ALA A 286 -9.76 1.29 -6.52
CA ALA A 286 -10.70 2.23 -5.92
C ALA A 286 -12.12 2.10 -6.48
N LEU A 287 -12.27 2.03 -7.82
CA LEU A 287 -13.58 1.80 -8.44
C LEU A 287 -14.15 0.44 -8.03
N THR A 288 -13.32 -0.58 -7.97
CA THR A 288 -13.76 -1.92 -7.55
C THR A 288 -14.32 -1.89 -6.13
N GLN A 289 -13.58 -1.35 -5.16
CA GLN A 289 -14.08 -1.28 -3.79
C GLN A 289 -15.35 -0.43 -3.68
N GLN A 290 -15.41 0.70 -4.38
CA GLN A 290 -16.60 1.55 -4.42
C GLN A 290 -17.82 0.76 -4.93
N MET A 291 -17.66 -0.05 -5.98
CA MET A 291 -18.76 -0.87 -6.52
C MET A 291 -19.19 -1.96 -5.54
N PHE A 292 -18.27 -2.63 -4.84
CA PHE A 292 -18.63 -3.63 -3.82
C PHE A 292 -19.39 -3.01 -2.65
N VAL A 293 -18.95 -1.85 -2.15
CA VAL A 293 -19.66 -1.12 -1.11
C VAL A 293 -21.03 -0.64 -1.59
N ALA A 294 -21.10 -0.04 -2.77
CA ALA A 294 -22.31 0.59 -3.29
C ALA A 294 -23.38 -0.43 -3.74
N SER A 295 -22.97 -1.61 -4.23
CA SER A 295 -23.88 -2.68 -4.62
C SER A 295 -24.18 -3.62 -3.46
N TYR A 296 -23.16 -4.14 -2.79
CA TYR A 296 -23.34 -5.24 -1.85
C TYR A 296 -23.31 -4.81 -0.39
N GLY A 297 -22.83 -3.59 -0.10
CA GLY A 297 -22.65 -3.12 1.27
C GLY A 297 -21.57 -3.88 2.02
N ARG A 298 -20.64 -4.54 1.34
CA ARG A 298 -19.54 -5.30 1.96
C ARG A 298 -18.20 -4.97 1.32
N PRO A 299 -17.08 -5.29 1.97
CA PRO A 299 -15.76 -5.30 1.35
C PRO A 299 -15.68 -6.34 0.24
N ALA A 300 -14.93 -6.04 -0.83
CA ALA A 300 -14.48 -7.04 -1.79
C ALA A 300 -13.52 -8.03 -1.10
N THR A 301 -13.51 -9.30 -1.50
CA THR A 301 -12.37 -10.18 -1.19
C THR A 301 -11.13 -9.70 -1.96
N PRO A 302 -9.89 -9.97 -1.50
CA PRO A 302 -8.69 -9.60 -2.25
C PRO A 302 -8.67 -10.14 -3.69
N ASP A 303 -9.12 -11.39 -3.88
CA ASP A 303 -9.26 -12.00 -5.21
C ASP A 303 -10.30 -11.28 -6.07
N GLU A 304 -11.49 -11.00 -5.53
CA GLU A 304 -12.52 -10.22 -6.23
C GLU A 304 -12.03 -8.82 -6.59
N GLN A 305 -11.33 -8.15 -5.66
CA GLN A 305 -10.79 -6.81 -5.85
C GLN A 305 -9.77 -6.80 -6.98
N GLY A 306 -8.83 -7.76 -6.99
CA GLY A 306 -7.82 -7.93 -8.03
C GLY A 306 -8.41 -8.29 -9.39
N ASP A 307 -9.35 -9.22 -9.44
CA ASP A 307 -9.97 -9.67 -10.69
C ASP A 307 -10.82 -8.56 -11.34
N TRP A 308 -11.64 -7.86 -10.56
CA TRP A 308 -12.42 -6.74 -11.08
C TRP A 308 -11.55 -5.53 -11.41
N ALA A 309 -10.55 -5.20 -10.60
CA ALA A 309 -9.59 -4.14 -10.93
C ALA A 309 -8.92 -4.45 -12.25
N LYS A 310 -8.45 -5.68 -12.48
CA LYS A 310 -7.89 -6.10 -13.77
C LYS A 310 -8.88 -5.97 -14.92
N ASN A 311 -10.16 -6.31 -14.70
CA ASN A 311 -11.20 -6.11 -15.72
C ASN A 311 -11.42 -4.63 -16.04
N PHE A 312 -11.35 -3.74 -15.04
CA PHE A 312 -11.42 -2.29 -15.26
C PHE A 312 -10.16 -1.74 -15.94
N GLN A 313 -8.95 -2.17 -15.54
CA GLN A 313 -7.68 -1.80 -16.15
C GLN A 313 -7.56 -2.23 -17.60
N THR A 314 -8.16 -3.36 -17.97
CA THR A 314 -8.12 -3.90 -19.33
C THR A 314 -9.35 -3.53 -20.16
N SER A 315 -10.27 -2.76 -19.58
CA SER A 315 -11.52 -2.37 -20.22
C SER A 315 -11.30 -1.38 -21.35
N ASN A 316 -11.97 -1.61 -22.48
CA ASN A 316 -12.12 -0.64 -23.57
C ASN A 316 -13.38 0.23 -23.41
N ASP A 317 -14.24 -0.12 -22.45
CA ASP A 317 -15.54 0.50 -22.22
C ASP A 317 -15.98 0.16 -20.78
N ILE A 318 -15.80 1.13 -19.87
CA ILE A 318 -16.14 0.95 -18.46
C ILE A 318 -17.62 0.57 -18.30
N SER A 319 -18.52 1.06 -19.15
CA SER A 319 -19.94 0.70 -19.11
C SER A 319 -20.16 -0.78 -19.39
N GLN A 320 -19.42 -1.39 -20.32
CA GLN A 320 -19.48 -2.84 -20.54
C GLN A 320 -18.92 -3.64 -19.37
N THR A 321 -17.87 -3.14 -18.69
CA THR A 321 -17.35 -3.79 -17.48
C THR A 321 -18.34 -3.68 -16.32
N LEU A 322 -19.01 -2.54 -16.16
CA LEU A 322 -20.11 -2.37 -15.19
C LEU A 322 -21.30 -3.28 -15.52
N ASP A 323 -21.65 -3.43 -16.80
CA ASP A 323 -22.69 -4.38 -17.21
C ASP A 323 -22.27 -5.83 -16.89
N ALA A 324 -21.01 -6.19 -17.09
CA ALA A 324 -20.48 -7.49 -16.67
C ALA A 324 -20.57 -7.67 -15.14
N PHE A 325 -20.26 -6.62 -14.38
CA PHE A 325 -20.41 -6.61 -12.91
C PHE A 325 -21.86 -6.83 -12.48
N GLY A 326 -22.81 -6.11 -13.10
CA GLY A 326 -24.25 -6.26 -12.89
C GLY A 326 -24.83 -7.61 -13.33
N ASN A 327 -24.08 -8.37 -14.14
CA ASN A 327 -24.44 -9.73 -14.55
C ASN A 327 -23.71 -10.82 -13.75
N SER A 328 -22.96 -10.45 -12.71
CA SER A 328 -22.33 -11.43 -11.82
C SER A 328 -23.38 -12.22 -11.02
N PRO A 329 -23.08 -13.47 -10.62
CA PRO A 329 -24.01 -14.29 -9.86
C PRO A 329 -24.50 -13.61 -8.58
N GLU A 330 -23.59 -12.99 -7.81
CA GLU A 330 -23.95 -12.30 -6.58
C GLU A 330 -24.86 -11.08 -6.84
N PHE A 331 -24.60 -10.32 -7.90
CA PHE A 331 -25.47 -9.18 -8.25
C PHE A 331 -26.89 -9.66 -8.59
N GLN A 332 -27.00 -10.67 -9.44
CA GLN A 332 -28.31 -11.25 -9.79
C GLN A 332 -29.03 -11.82 -8.56
N GLU A 333 -28.30 -12.52 -7.69
CA GLU A 333 -28.86 -13.07 -6.45
C GLU A 333 -29.38 -12.00 -5.49
N ASN A 334 -28.80 -10.79 -5.49
CA ASN A 334 -29.24 -9.67 -4.64
C ASN A 334 -30.39 -8.85 -5.24
N TYR A 335 -30.49 -8.75 -6.58
CA TYR A 335 -31.39 -7.78 -7.22
C TYR A 335 -32.50 -8.36 -8.09
N ASP A 336 -32.37 -9.58 -8.65
CA ASP A 336 -33.32 -10.09 -9.67
C ASP A 336 -34.75 -10.31 -9.13
N PHE A 337 -34.89 -10.47 -7.81
CA PHE A 337 -36.18 -10.68 -7.16
C PHE A 337 -36.84 -9.38 -6.66
N LEU A 338 -36.14 -8.25 -6.77
CA LEU A 338 -36.60 -6.93 -6.32
C LEU A 338 -37.29 -6.19 -7.47
N SER A 339 -38.27 -5.34 -7.14
CA SER A 339 -38.81 -4.35 -8.09
C SER A 339 -37.81 -3.23 -8.36
N SER A 340 -37.94 -2.51 -9.49
CA SER A 340 -37.07 -1.37 -9.84
C SER A 340 -36.93 -0.35 -8.69
N SER A 341 -38.03 -0.11 -7.96
CA SER A 341 -38.05 0.79 -6.79
C SER A 341 -37.27 0.23 -5.60
N GLU A 342 -37.36 -1.08 -5.34
CA GLU A 342 -36.59 -1.74 -4.28
C GLU A 342 -35.11 -1.82 -4.65
N GLN A 343 -34.78 -2.06 -5.92
CA GLN A 343 -33.42 -2.07 -6.43
C GLN A 343 -32.73 -0.72 -6.20
N VAL A 344 -33.34 0.38 -6.65
CA VAL A 344 -32.78 1.73 -6.48
C VAL A 344 -32.66 2.11 -5.00
N ASN A 345 -33.69 1.86 -4.17
CA ASN A 345 -33.58 2.17 -2.74
C ASN A 345 -32.56 1.30 -2.02
N THR A 346 -32.34 0.06 -2.45
CA THR A 346 -31.26 -0.78 -1.91
C THR A 346 -29.91 -0.13 -2.15
N LEU A 347 -29.65 0.39 -3.36
CA LEU A 347 -28.43 1.15 -3.65
C LEU A 347 -28.29 2.38 -2.74
N TYR A 348 -29.36 3.16 -2.59
CA TYR A 348 -29.34 4.34 -1.71
C TYR A 348 -29.09 3.99 -0.24
N HIS A 349 -29.61 2.87 0.25
CA HIS A 349 -29.31 2.41 1.60
C HIS A 349 -27.84 1.98 1.74
N GLN A 350 -27.30 1.24 0.77
CA GLN A 350 -25.90 0.83 0.81
C GLN A 350 -24.95 2.04 0.76
N ILE A 351 -25.22 3.01 -0.10
CA ILE A 351 -24.35 4.17 -0.30
C ILE A 351 -24.58 5.21 0.82
N PHE A 352 -25.83 5.60 1.09
CA PHE A 352 -26.17 6.76 1.93
C PHE A 352 -26.95 6.45 3.21
N SER A 353 -27.29 5.19 3.47
CA SER A 353 -28.07 4.78 4.66
C SER A 353 -29.46 5.44 4.75
N ARG A 354 -30.07 5.78 3.60
CA ARG A 354 -31.41 6.39 3.49
C ARG A 354 -32.11 5.93 2.20
N ASP A 355 -33.41 6.17 2.10
CA ASP A 355 -34.15 6.04 0.83
C ASP A 355 -33.74 7.15 -0.16
N ALA A 356 -33.97 6.89 -1.45
CA ALA A 356 -33.88 7.90 -2.50
C ALA A 356 -35.00 8.94 -2.35
N GLU A 357 -34.69 10.20 -2.68
CA GLU A 357 -35.74 11.22 -2.72
C GLU A 357 -36.71 10.90 -3.87
N PRO A 358 -38.03 11.19 -3.75
CA PRO A 358 -39.02 10.73 -4.72
C PRO A 358 -38.72 11.07 -6.19
N ALA A 359 -38.13 12.25 -6.44
CA ALA A 359 -37.79 12.68 -7.79
C ALA A 359 -36.56 11.95 -8.36
N GLU A 360 -35.59 11.60 -7.52
CA GLU A 360 -34.40 10.83 -7.90
C GLU A 360 -34.79 9.37 -8.14
N LEU A 361 -35.63 8.82 -7.25
CA LEU A 361 -36.19 7.48 -7.39
C LEU A 361 -36.95 7.33 -8.71
N ASP A 362 -37.86 8.26 -9.03
CA ASP A 362 -38.60 8.26 -10.30
C ASP A 362 -37.67 8.36 -11.52
N PHE A 363 -36.57 9.13 -11.42
CA PHE A 363 -35.59 9.28 -12.49
C PHE A 363 -34.83 7.97 -12.76
N TYR A 364 -34.25 7.36 -11.72
CA TYR A 364 -33.47 6.12 -11.86
C TYR A 364 -34.34 4.93 -12.27
N ILE A 365 -35.57 4.82 -11.75
CA ILE A 365 -36.55 3.81 -12.23
C ILE A 365 -36.83 4.01 -13.72
N GLY A 366 -37.02 5.25 -14.17
CA GLY A 366 -37.32 5.56 -15.55
C GLY A 366 -36.23 5.10 -16.54
N ILE A 367 -34.96 5.38 -16.23
CA ILE A 367 -33.84 4.96 -17.10
C ILE A 367 -33.55 3.47 -17.01
N LEU A 368 -33.78 2.83 -15.86
CA LEU A 368 -33.64 1.39 -15.67
C LEU A 368 -34.70 0.61 -16.46
N GLU A 369 -35.97 0.98 -16.34
CA GLU A 369 -37.08 0.33 -17.06
C GLU A 369 -37.06 0.59 -18.56
N ALA A 370 -36.43 1.69 -18.99
CA ALA A 370 -36.19 1.99 -20.40
C ALA A 370 -34.96 1.27 -20.99
N GLU A 371 -34.20 0.53 -20.16
CA GLU A 371 -32.93 -0.12 -20.53
C GLU A 371 -31.89 0.89 -21.08
N GLU A 372 -31.96 2.15 -20.65
CA GLU A 372 -31.00 3.21 -21.04
C GLU A 372 -29.70 3.12 -20.21
N ALA A 373 -29.77 2.55 -19.01
CA ALA A 373 -28.63 2.23 -18.16
C ALA A 373 -28.90 0.94 -17.36
N SER A 374 -27.87 0.13 -17.14
CA SER A 374 -27.96 -1.02 -16.24
C SER A 374 -27.99 -0.57 -14.77
N LEU A 375 -28.49 -1.43 -13.88
CA LEU A 375 -28.51 -1.13 -12.45
C LEU A 375 -27.09 -0.86 -11.90
N ALA A 376 -26.07 -1.59 -12.38
CA ALA A 376 -24.67 -1.34 -12.02
C ALA A 376 -24.14 0.01 -12.53
N SER A 377 -24.52 0.42 -13.75
CA SER A 377 -24.21 1.77 -14.25
C SER A 377 -24.89 2.86 -13.41
N ILE A 378 -26.14 2.61 -12.99
CA ILE A 378 -26.88 3.48 -12.07
C ILE A 378 -26.19 3.54 -10.70
N THR A 379 -25.71 2.41 -10.16
CA THR A 379 -24.93 2.38 -8.91
C THR A 379 -23.74 3.33 -8.99
N LYS A 380 -22.94 3.23 -10.06
CA LYS A 380 -21.79 4.10 -10.25
C LYS A 380 -22.22 5.57 -10.37
N GLN A 381 -23.28 5.85 -11.12
CA GLN A 381 -23.78 7.22 -11.28
C GLN A 381 -24.21 7.83 -9.94
N ILE A 382 -24.95 7.09 -9.10
CA ILE A 382 -25.36 7.55 -7.77
C ILE A 382 -24.12 7.83 -6.90
N ALA A 383 -23.10 6.98 -6.96
CA ALA A 383 -21.85 7.17 -6.24
C ALA A 383 -21.06 8.41 -6.72
N ASP A 384 -20.97 8.62 -8.03
CA ASP A 384 -20.29 9.77 -8.65
C ASP A 384 -21.01 11.10 -8.35
N ASP A 385 -22.35 11.08 -8.31
CA ASP A 385 -23.19 12.25 -8.05
C ASP A 385 -23.30 12.60 -6.54
N ALA A 386 -22.72 11.78 -5.66
CA ALA A 386 -22.73 11.99 -4.22
C ALA A 386 -22.05 13.33 -3.84
N THR A 387 -22.69 14.11 -2.97
CA THR A 387 -22.14 15.39 -2.48
C THR A 387 -22.43 15.58 -0.98
N GLY A 388 -21.69 16.47 -0.32
CA GLY A 388 -21.94 16.81 1.09
C GLY A 388 -21.82 15.59 2.02
N SER A 389 -22.83 15.37 2.87
CA SER A 389 -22.88 14.23 3.80
C SER A 389 -22.95 12.89 3.09
N ASP A 390 -23.62 12.82 1.94
CA ASP A 390 -23.74 11.59 1.16
C ASP A 390 -22.38 11.14 0.62
N LEU A 391 -21.57 12.09 0.11
CA LEU A 391 -20.19 11.82 -0.30
C LEU A 391 -19.32 11.35 0.88
N GLN A 392 -19.44 12.02 2.03
CA GLN A 392 -18.66 11.66 3.21
C GLN A 392 -19.04 10.27 3.75
N SER A 393 -20.33 9.91 3.73
CA SER A 393 -20.81 8.59 4.11
C SER A 393 -20.23 7.50 3.21
N LEU A 394 -20.27 7.70 1.89
CA LEU A 394 -19.68 6.77 0.92
C LEU A 394 -18.16 6.64 1.14
N GLN A 395 -17.45 7.75 1.29
CA GLN A 395 -15.99 7.75 1.53
C GLN A 395 -15.62 6.99 2.80
N ASN A 396 -16.33 7.23 3.91
CA ASN A 396 -16.08 6.51 5.17
C ASN A 396 -16.34 5.01 5.02
N LYS A 397 -17.42 4.62 4.36
CA LYS A 397 -17.74 3.19 4.10
C LYS A 397 -16.67 2.52 3.24
N VAL A 398 -16.23 3.17 2.17
CA VAL A 398 -15.15 2.66 1.30
C VAL A 398 -13.83 2.57 2.08
N GLU A 399 -13.54 3.52 2.95
CA GLU A 399 -12.33 3.47 3.79
C GLU A 399 -12.33 2.30 4.78
N VAL A 400 -13.47 2.01 5.43
CA VAL A 400 -13.61 0.81 6.29
C VAL A 400 -13.51 -0.47 5.45
N ALA A 401 -14.09 -0.48 4.25
CA ALA A 401 -14.04 -1.63 3.38
C ALA A 401 -12.63 -1.92 2.86
N ASN A 402 -11.86 -0.89 2.49
CA ASN A 402 -10.45 -1.03 2.15
C ASN A 402 -9.67 -1.60 3.34
N TYR A 403 -9.84 -1.00 4.53
CA TYR A 403 -9.18 -1.47 5.74
C TYR A 403 -9.45 -2.97 6.02
N PHE A 404 -10.69 -3.42 5.84
CA PHE A 404 -11.02 -4.85 5.93
C PHE A 404 -10.30 -5.69 4.88
N THR A 405 -10.33 -5.28 3.62
CA THR A 405 -9.72 -6.03 2.50
C THR A 405 -8.21 -6.14 2.67
N ASP A 406 -7.56 -5.05 3.05
CA ASP A 406 -6.13 -4.98 3.36
C ASP A 406 -5.78 -5.91 4.53
N THR A 407 -6.61 -5.92 5.59
CA THR A 407 -6.41 -6.80 6.74
C THR A 407 -6.50 -8.28 6.36
N VAL A 408 -7.43 -8.66 5.47
CA VAL A 408 -7.55 -10.02 4.94
C VAL A 408 -6.30 -10.41 4.17
N GLU A 409 -5.82 -9.55 3.27
CA GLU A 409 -4.65 -9.83 2.42
C GLU A 409 -3.35 -9.90 3.24
N GLU A 410 -3.11 -8.92 4.12
CA GLU A 410 -1.90 -8.82 4.93
C GLU A 410 -1.73 -10.03 5.88
N ASN A 411 -2.84 -10.54 6.41
CA ASN A 411 -2.84 -11.63 7.38
C ASN A 411 -3.23 -12.99 6.78
N ASN A 412 -3.55 -13.03 5.48
CA ASN A 412 -4.00 -14.22 4.77
C ASN A 412 -5.20 -14.90 5.48
N TYR A 413 -6.20 -14.10 5.86
CA TYR A 413 -7.45 -14.60 6.43
C TYR A 413 -8.36 -15.19 5.34
N ASP A 414 -9.16 -16.21 5.69
CA ASP A 414 -10.22 -16.69 4.82
C ASP A 414 -11.42 -15.75 4.92
N TYR A 415 -11.73 -15.05 3.83
CA TYR A 415 -12.94 -14.23 3.70
C TYR A 415 -13.82 -14.82 2.58
N THR A 416 -14.96 -15.40 2.96
CA THR A 416 -15.86 -16.14 2.07
C THR A 416 -17.30 -15.68 2.22
N ALA A 417 -18.23 -16.30 1.48
CA ALA A 417 -19.65 -15.97 1.56
C ALA A 417 -20.28 -16.18 2.94
N ALA A 418 -19.66 -16.97 3.83
CA ALA A 418 -20.16 -17.16 5.19
C ALA A 418 -20.03 -15.89 6.04
N GLU A 419 -19.10 -15.01 5.68
CA GLU A 419 -18.74 -13.80 6.42
C GLU A 419 -19.46 -12.53 5.91
N PHE A 420 -20.20 -12.64 4.80
CA PHE A 420 -20.79 -11.48 4.14
C PHE A 420 -21.84 -10.76 5.00
N GLU A 421 -22.66 -11.47 5.76
CA GLU A 421 -23.70 -10.83 6.60
C GLU A 421 -23.10 -9.98 7.73
N ASP A 422 -22.01 -10.47 8.35
CA ASP A 422 -21.30 -9.76 9.41
C ASP A 422 -20.60 -8.51 8.86
N THR A 423 -19.90 -8.65 7.73
CA THR A 423 -19.21 -7.52 7.10
C THR A 423 -20.19 -6.49 6.54
N GLN A 424 -21.34 -6.90 6.03
CA GLN A 424 -22.44 -6.01 5.66
C GLN A 424 -22.93 -5.21 6.86
N SER A 425 -23.05 -5.85 8.03
CA SER A 425 -23.45 -5.17 9.26
C SER A 425 -22.44 -4.11 9.71
N ILE A 426 -21.14 -4.38 9.55
CA ILE A 426 -20.07 -3.41 9.82
C ILE A 426 -20.22 -2.19 8.90
N ILE A 427 -20.25 -2.40 7.59
CA ILE A 427 -20.32 -1.29 6.61
C ILE A 427 -21.62 -0.50 6.76
N ALA A 428 -22.75 -1.16 7.04
CA ALA A 428 -24.04 -0.49 7.25
C ALA A 428 -24.07 0.44 8.48
N SER A 429 -23.20 0.20 9.48
CA SER A 429 -23.08 1.05 10.68
C SER A 429 -22.35 2.37 10.43
N VAL A 430 -21.57 2.45 9.35
CA VAL A 430 -20.74 3.61 9.00
C VAL A 430 -21.60 4.69 8.32
N ASN A 431 -21.39 5.95 8.71
CA ASN A 431 -22.11 7.12 8.20
C ASN A 431 -21.15 8.30 7.94
N ASP A 432 -21.68 9.51 7.77
CA ASP A 432 -20.92 10.71 7.42
C ASP A 432 -20.11 11.32 8.59
N HIS A 433 -20.26 10.80 9.80
CA HIS A 433 -19.48 11.24 10.96
C HIS A 433 -18.17 10.45 11.12
N ILE A 434 -17.09 11.16 11.45
CA ILE A 434 -15.77 10.58 11.71
C ILE A 434 -15.77 9.51 12.81
N ASP A 435 -16.64 9.65 13.82
CA ASP A 435 -16.75 8.67 14.90
C ASP A 435 -17.19 7.29 14.35
N SER A 436 -18.08 7.26 13.35
CA SER A 436 -18.52 6.01 12.73
C SER A 436 -17.45 5.34 11.85
N LEU A 437 -16.54 6.13 11.26
CA LEU A 437 -15.36 5.61 10.57
C LEU A 437 -14.41 4.91 11.56
N ILE A 438 -14.16 5.55 12.70
CA ILE A 438 -13.31 5.01 13.77
C ILE A 438 -13.94 3.73 14.35
N GLU A 439 -15.24 3.76 14.68
CA GLU A 439 -15.97 2.60 15.18
C GLU A 439 -16.07 1.47 14.15
N GLY A 440 -16.20 1.81 12.86
CA GLY A 440 -16.18 0.86 11.76
C GLY A 440 -14.85 0.11 11.67
N LYS A 441 -13.72 0.83 11.68
CA LYS A 441 -12.38 0.22 11.71
C LYS A 441 -12.17 -0.65 12.95
N ALA A 442 -12.55 -0.16 14.13
CA ALA A 442 -12.50 -0.96 15.35
C ALA A 442 -13.39 -2.21 15.29
N SER A 443 -14.50 -2.17 14.56
CA SER A 443 -15.36 -3.35 14.33
C SER A 443 -14.70 -4.37 13.41
N VAL A 444 -13.91 -3.92 12.41
CA VAL A 444 -13.05 -4.79 11.59
C VAL A 444 -11.97 -5.44 12.44
N ASP A 445 -11.30 -4.68 13.31
CA ASP A 445 -10.28 -5.22 14.21
C ASP A 445 -10.87 -6.26 15.15
N ASN A 446 -12.04 -5.99 15.74
CA ASN A 446 -12.74 -6.94 16.60
C ASN A 446 -13.21 -8.19 15.83
N TYR A 447 -13.66 -8.00 14.58
CA TYR A 447 -14.06 -9.09 13.71
C TYR A 447 -12.88 -10.05 13.50
N PHE A 448 -11.72 -9.54 13.06
CA PHE A 448 -10.55 -10.39 12.88
C PHE A 448 -9.91 -10.84 14.18
N TYR A 449 -10.04 -10.10 15.28
CA TYR A 449 -9.60 -10.56 16.59
C TYR A 449 -10.33 -11.84 17.02
N ALA A 450 -11.63 -11.96 16.70
CA ALA A 450 -12.40 -13.19 16.92
C ALA A 450 -11.97 -14.34 15.98
N PHE A 451 -11.37 -14.04 14.83
CA PHE A 451 -10.93 -14.99 13.80
C PHE A 451 -9.40 -15.15 13.69
N SER A 452 -8.61 -14.49 14.55
CA SER A 452 -7.16 -14.57 14.52
C SER A 452 -6.71 -15.64 15.51
N PRO A 453 -6.49 -16.90 15.06
CA PRO A 453 -5.50 -17.70 15.70
C PRO A 453 -4.15 -17.07 15.32
N SER A 454 -3.59 -16.21 16.18
CA SER A 454 -2.16 -16.39 16.45
C SER A 454 -1.99 -17.88 16.65
N PRO A 455 -1.08 -18.60 15.96
CA PRO A 455 -1.05 -20.05 15.97
C PRO A 455 -1.08 -20.50 17.42
N VAL A 456 -2.27 -20.89 17.85
CA VAL A 456 -2.49 -21.49 19.13
C VAL A 456 -1.75 -22.78 18.89
N ASP A 457 -0.64 -22.99 19.60
CA ASP A 457 -0.28 -24.35 19.91
C ASP A 457 -1.52 -24.83 20.68
N ALA A 458 -2.49 -25.44 19.98
CA ALA A 458 -3.84 -25.76 20.46
C ALA A 458 -3.82 -26.73 21.66
N GLU A 459 -2.61 -27.03 22.12
CA GLU A 459 -2.23 -27.89 23.21
C GLU A 459 -1.63 -27.07 24.38
N GLY A 460 -1.39 -25.76 24.32
CA GLY A 460 -0.83 -24.94 25.41
C GLY A 460 0.71 -24.81 25.43
N TYR A 461 1.25 -24.02 26.37
CA TYR A 461 2.68 -23.64 26.40
C TYR A 461 3.40 -24.10 27.67
N ASN A 462 4.68 -24.46 27.56
CA ASN A 462 5.58 -24.48 28.71
C ASN A 462 6.00 -23.05 29.11
N SER A 463 5.35 -22.53 30.14
CA SER A 463 5.38 -21.11 30.51
C SER A 463 6.27 -20.82 31.73
N LEU A 464 6.88 -19.64 31.77
CA LEU A 464 7.39 -19.03 33.00
C LEU A 464 6.69 -17.69 33.23
N PHE A 465 5.99 -17.56 34.36
CA PHE A 465 5.36 -16.31 34.77
C PHE A 465 6.12 -15.69 35.95
N MET A 466 6.55 -14.45 35.81
CA MET A 466 7.30 -13.75 36.86
C MET A 466 6.72 -12.37 37.15
N GLY A 467 6.51 -12.07 38.43
CA GLY A 467 5.93 -10.79 38.79
C GLY A 467 5.52 -10.62 40.24
N HIS A 468 4.73 -9.57 40.46
CA HIS A 468 4.28 -9.14 41.78
C HIS A 468 2.91 -9.68 42.18
N SER A 469 2.43 -9.27 43.36
CA SER A 469 1.20 -9.78 44.00
C SER A 469 -0.11 -9.45 43.28
N PHE A 470 -0.08 -8.62 42.23
CA PHE A 470 -1.22 -8.35 41.35
C PHE A 470 -1.20 -9.21 40.07
N PHE A 471 -0.12 -9.94 39.81
CA PHE A 471 0.09 -10.72 38.59
C PHE A 471 0.01 -12.22 38.90
N VAL A 472 0.82 -12.65 39.86
CA VAL A 472 0.99 -14.06 40.21
C VAL A 472 -0.29 -14.77 40.68
N PRO A 473 -1.21 -14.15 41.42
CA PRO A 473 -2.46 -14.83 41.79
C PRO A 473 -3.28 -15.31 40.59
N ILE A 474 -3.27 -14.57 39.48
CA ILE A 474 -3.97 -14.91 38.24
C ILE A 474 -3.22 -16.03 37.51
N ALA A 475 -1.89 -15.89 37.37
CA ALA A 475 -1.04 -16.93 36.80
C ALA A 475 -1.24 -18.31 37.44
N ARG A 476 -1.53 -18.37 38.75
CA ARG A 476 -1.77 -19.63 39.47
C ARG A 476 -3.05 -20.37 39.05
N GLN A 477 -4.01 -19.69 38.41
CA GLN A 477 -5.25 -20.32 37.94
C GLN A 477 -5.15 -20.85 36.51
N ILE A 478 -4.15 -20.43 35.73
CA ILE A 478 -4.01 -20.89 34.33
C ILE A 478 -4.00 -22.41 34.20
N PRO A 479 -3.34 -23.22 35.07
CA PRO A 479 -3.40 -24.68 34.95
C PRO A 479 -4.80 -25.27 35.10
N PHE A 480 -5.66 -24.64 35.91
CA PHE A 480 -7.06 -25.07 36.06
C PHE A 480 -7.81 -24.84 34.74
N HIS A 481 -7.68 -23.65 34.14
CA HIS A 481 -8.33 -23.34 32.87
C HIS A 481 -7.76 -24.15 31.69
N ALA A 482 -6.43 -24.36 31.67
CA ALA A 482 -5.76 -25.19 30.69
C ALA A 482 -6.35 -26.62 30.65
N GLU A 483 -6.58 -27.23 31.82
CA GLU A 483 -7.25 -28.53 31.91
C GLU A 483 -8.68 -28.49 31.35
N GLN A 484 -9.46 -27.43 31.63
CA GLN A 484 -10.82 -27.31 31.10
C GLN A 484 -10.86 -27.09 29.58
N LEU A 485 -9.85 -26.42 29.04
CA LEU A 485 -9.74 -26.06 27.62
C LEU A 485 -9.04 -27.13 26.78
N GLY A 486 -8.50 -28.19 27.39
CA GLY A 486 -7.74 -29.23 26.68
C GLY A 486 -6.34 -28.79 26.25
N LEU A 487 -5.75 -27.81 26.94
CA LEU A 487 -4.38 -27.33 26.71
C LEU A 487 -3.37 -28.27 27.39
N ASP A 488 -3.26 -29.50 26.88
CA ASP A 488 -2.55 -30.64 27.48
C ASP A 488 -1.02 -30.47 27.65
N ARG A 489 -0.37 -29.65 26.83
CA ARG A 489 1.05 -29.24 26.91
C ARG A 489 1.29 -28.08 27.86
N HIS A 490 0.25 -27.41 28.37
CA HIS A 490 0.48 -26.29 29.29
C HIS A 490 1.16 -26.76 30.57
N THR A 491 2.37 -26.25 30.78
CA THR A 491 3.07 -26.35 32.06
C THR A 491 3.50 -24.97 32.49
N GLN A 492 3.72 -24.77 33.79
CA GLN A 492 4.19 -23.46 34.23
C GLN A 492 5.11 -23.50 35.44
N TYR A 493 6.05 -22.57 35.42
CA TYR A 493 6.79 -22.14 36.59
C TYR A 493 6.39 -20.72 36.97
N ILE A 494 6.39 -20.41 38.28
CA ILE A 494 6.08 -19.07 38.78
C ILE A 494 7.22 -18.57 39.67
N GLU A 495 7.77 -17.41 39.34
CA GLU A 495 8.63 -16.65 40.25
C GLU A 495 7.87 -15.43 40.80
N MET A 496 7.87 -15.27 42.12
CA MET A 496 7.09 -14.21 42.77
C MET A 496 7.90 -13.44 43.79
N SER A 497 7.82 -12.10 43.72
CA SER A 497 8.25 -11.19 44.78
C SER A 497 7.25 -10.05 44.93
N GLY A 498 6.92 -9.66 46.16
CA GLY A 498 5.82 -8.74 46.42
C GLY A 498 6.12 -7.28 46.07
N GLY A 499 5.16 -6.57 45.47
CA GLY A 499 5.31 -5.14 45.15
C GLY A 499 6.43 -4.85 44.16
N VAL A 500 7.17 -3.75 44.38
CA VAL A 500 8.22 -3.28 43.46
C VAL A 500 9.39 -4.29 43.32
N THR A 501 9.61 -5.17 44.30
CA THR A 501 10.68 -6.18 44.18
C THR A 501 10.35 -7.30 43.21
N GLY A 502 9.10 -7.37 42.74
CA GLY A 502 8.64 -8.30 41.70
C GLY A 502 8.71 -7.75 40.28
N THR A 503 9.22 -6.54 40.06
CA THR A 503 9.41 -6.02 38.70
C THR A 503 10.55 -6.76 37.99
N PRO A 504 10.56 -6.83 36.64
CA PRO A 504 11.60 -7.50 35.88
C PRO A 504 13.02 -7.05 36.25
N THR A 505 13.26 -5.74 36.37
CA THR A 505 14.59 -5.23 36.78
C THR A 505 14.95 -5.63 38.22
N ALA A 506 13.99 -5.60 39.15
CA ALA A 506 14.26 -5.99 40.53
C ALA A 506 14.57 -7.48 40.65
N LEU A 507 13.84 -8.33 39.92
CA LEU A 507 14.08 -9.77 39.86
C LEU A 507 15.42 -10.11 39.20
N TRP A 508 15.85 -9.35 38.19
CA TRP A 508 17.19 -9.51 37.62
C TRP A 508 18.28 -9.14 38.62
N ASN A 509 18.07 -8.11 39.43
CA ASN A 509 19.09 -7.60 40.35
C ASN A 509 19.21 -8.43 41.64
N ASP A 510 18.15 -9.13 42.04
CA ASP A 510 18.20 -10.08 43.16
C ASP A 510 18.83 -11.41 42.72
N GLU A 511 19.94 -11.80 43.36
CA GLU A 511 20.69 -13.01 42.99
C GLU A 511 19.87 -14.30 43.14
N GLY A 512 18.99 -14.37 44.14
CA GLY A 512 18.17 -15.54 44.40
C GLY A 512 17.11 -15.72 43.32
N HIS A 513 16.31 -14.67 43.10
CA HIS A 513 15.29 -14.67 42.04
C HIS A 513 15.92 -14.86 40.67
N ARG A 514 17.03 -14.16 40.38
CA ARG A 514 17.71 -14.29 39.10
C ARG A 514 18.16 -15.73 38.86
N SER A 515 18.76 -16.37 39.86
CA SER A 515 19.23 -17.76 39.74
C SER A 515 18.08 -18.74 39.53
N ASN A 516 16.94 -18.54 40.21
CA ASN A 516 15.76 -19.39 40.05
C ASN A 516 15.19 -19.29 38.62
N ILE A 517 15.01 -18.07 38.10
CA ILE A 517 14.46 -17.84 36.76
C ILE A 517 15.43 -18.37 35.70
N GLN A 518 16.72 -18.09 35.83
CA GLN A 518 17.74 -18.56 34.90
C GLN A 518 17.87 -20.09 34.88
N ALA A 519 17.62 -20.76 36.01
CA ALA A 519 17.60 -22.22 36.07
C ALA A 519 16.45 -22.83 35.27
N VAL A 520 15.29 -22.16 35.23
CA VAL A 520 14.13 -22.61 34.44
C VAL A 520 14.30 -22.26 32.98
N LEU A 521 14.66 -21.01 32.65
CA LEU A 521 14.94 -20.62 31.26
C LEU A 521 16.09 -21.44 30.65
N GLY A 522 17.10 -21.78 31.46
CA GLY A 522 18.26 -22.57 31.07
C GLY A 522 17.97 -24.03 30.68
N THR A 523 16.72 -24.52 30.83
CA THR A 523 16.33 -25.81 30.26
C THR A 523 16.19 -25.73 28.73
N GLY A 524 15.96 -24.53 28.19
CA GLY A 524 15.63 -24.32 26.77
C GLY A 524 14.20 -24.77 26.40
N GLU A 525 13.39 -25.19 27.38
CA GLU A 525 12.05 -25.72 27.14
C GLU A 525 10.94 -24.66 27.29
N VAL A 526 11.27 -23.45 27.77
CA VAL A 526 10.27 -22.38 27.97
C VAL A 526 9.87 -21.79 26.63
N GLU A 527 8.58 -21.89 26.31
CA GLU A 527 7.95 -21.39 25.08
C GLU A 527 7.31 -20.02 25.29
N LEU A 528 6.89 -19.70 26.51
CA LEU A 528 6.25 -18.43 26.86
C LEU A 528 6.83 -17.83 28.15
N LEU A 529 7.34 -16.61 28.09
CA LEU A 529 7.80 -15.84 29.25
C LEU A 529 6.88 -14.66 29.52
N GLY A 530 6.07 -14.75 30.58
CA GLY A 530 5.19 -13.67 31.02
C GLY A 530 5.80 -12.85 32.16
N MET A 531 5.85 -11.54 31.97
CA MET A 531 6.41 -10.56 32.91
C MET A 531 5.37 -9.52 33.30
N THR A 532 5.36 -9.15 34.57
CA THR A 532 4.52 -8.03 35.04
C THR A 532 5.09 -6.67 34.64
N PHE A 533 4.23 -5.65 34.63
CA PHE A 533 4.58 -4.28 34.34
C PHE A 533 5.68 -3.72 35.26
N GLU A 534 6.58 -2.95 34.64
CA GLU A 534 7.51 -2.07 35.30
C GLU A 534 7.49 -0.69 34.66
N ASN A 535 7.25 0.34 35.48
CA ASN A 535 7.35 1.73 35.06
C ASN A 535 8.82 2.18 34.99
N ASN A 536 9.55 1.65 33.99
CA ASN A 536 10.94 1.95 33.72
C ASN A 536 11.14 2.17 32.21
N PRO A 537 11.25 3.44 31.76
CA PRO A 537 11.43 3.76 30.35
C PRO A 537 12.72 3.19 29.72
N ALA A 538 13.70 2.78 30.52
CA ALA A 538 14.95 2.20 30.02
C ALA A 538 14.83 0.73 29.60
N LEU A 539 13.70 0.06 29.90
CA LEU A 539 13.42 -1.34 29.54
C LEU A 539 14.45 -2.38 30.01
N GLU A 540 15.40 -1.99 30.87
CA GLU A 540 16.58 -2.80 31.19
C GLU A 540 16.20 -4.21 31.68
N GLY A 541 15.21 -4.32 32.57
CA GLY A 541 14.71 -5.59 33.05
C GLY A 541 14.15 -6.47 31.94
N TYR A 542 13.25 -5.93 31.11
CA TYR A 542 12.65 -6.68 30.00
C TYR A 542 13.71 -7.16 29.00
N VAL A 543 14.60 -6.26 28.55
CA VAL A 543 15.66 -6.59 27.58
C VAL A 543 16.56 -7.70 28.12
N ARG A 544 17.01 -7.61 29.38
CA ARG A 544 17.88 -8.64 29.96
C ARG A 544 17.22 -10.02 30.05
N TRP A 545 15.93 -10.06 30.37
CA TRP A 545 15.18 -11.32 30.45
C TRP A 545 14.88 -11.91 29.08
N ILE A 546 14.49 -11.08 28.12
CA ILE A 546 14.25 -11.48 26.73
C ILE A 546 15.55 -12.01 26.12
N ASP A 547 16.65 -11.25 26.18
CA ASP A 547 17.96 -11.68 25.68
C ASP A 547 18.41 -13.02 26.28
N TYR A 548 18.21 -13.18 27.60
CA TYR A 548 18.56 -14.43 28.26
C TYR A 548 17.67 -15.58 27.78
N ALA A 549 16.35 -15.40 27.72
CA ALA A 549 15.41 -16.41 27.24
C ALA A 549 15.74 -16.83 25.80
N LEU A 550 15.93 -15.87 24.89
CA LEU A 550 16.27 -16.12 23.48
C LEU A 550 17.63 -16.80 23.30
N SER A 551 18.58 -16.57 24.21
CA SER A 551 19.85 -17.31 24.21
C SER A 551 19.69 -18.80 24.54
N GLN A 552 18.58 -19.20 25.17
CA GLN A 552 18.28 -20.60 25.51
C GLN A 552 17.28 -21.22 24.53
N ASN A 553 16.26 -20.47 24.12
CA ASN A 553 15.27 -20.85 23.12
C ASN A 553 14.92 -19.64 22.23
N PRO A 554 15.37 -19.61 20.96
CA PRO A 554 15.15 -18.46 20.07
C PRO A 554 13.68 -18.25 19.67
N ASN A 555 12.81 -19.25 19.90
CA ASN A 555 11.39 -19.19 19.55
C ASN A 555 10.50 -18.80 20.73
N THR A 556 11.07 -18.41 21.88
CA THR A 556 10.28 -18.00 23.05
C THR A 556 9.41 -16.79 22.70
N LYS A 557 8.13 -16.86 23.08
CA LYS A 557 7.15 -15.78 23.05
C LYS A 557 7.16 -15.03 24.38
N PHE A 558 6.72 -13.77 24.38
CA PHE A 558 6.72 -12.93 25.57
C PHE A 558 5.34 -12.32 25.84
N VAL A 559 4.99 -12.18 27.12
CA VAL A 559 3.77 -11.48 27.55
C VAL A 559 4.16 -10.36 28.49
N ILE A 560 3.70 -9.14 28.26
CA ILE A 560 3.86 -8.03 29.20
C ILE A 560 2.50 -7.71 29.80
N GLY A 561 2.31 -7.98 31.09
CA GLY A 561 1.03 -7.76 31.76
C GLY A 561 0.93 -6.43 32.49
N LEU A 562 -0.13 -5.65 32.21
CA LEU A 562 -0.41 -4.40 32.91
C LEU A 562 -1.47 -4.59 34.03
N PRO A 563 -1.10 -4.43 35.32
CA PRO A 563 -2.03 -4.49 36.44
C PRO A 563 -2.87 -3.21 36.59
N TRP A 564 -3.85 -3.26 37.49
CA TRP A 564 -4.58 -2.08 37.96
C TRP A 564 -3.82 -1.30 39.04
N ARG A 565 -4.28 -0.08 39.30
CA ARG A 565 -3.65 0.86 40.26
C ARG A 565 -3.87 0.43 41.71
N ASP A 566 -2.85 0.67 42.52
CA ASP A 566 -2.92 0.46 43.96
C ASP A 566 -3.93 1.39 44.64
N TYR A 567 -4.43 0.95 45.80
CA TYR A 567 -5.25 1.75 46.71
C TYR A 567 -6.55 2.29 46.08
N PRO A 568 -7.45 1.42 45.59
CA PRO A 568 -8.70 1.82 44.93
C PRO A 568 -9.58 2.74 45.79
N GLY A 569 -9.52 2.62 47.11
CA GLY A 569 -10.27 3.50 48.03
C GLY A 569 -9.70 4.91 48.21
N ASN A 570 -8.56 5.24 47.60
CA ASN A 570 -8.01 6.60 47.61
C ASN A 570 -8.59 7.48 46.48
N TYR A 571 -9.34 6.89 45.55
CA TYR A 571 -9.93 7.56 44.40
C TYR A 571 -11.41 7.85 44.66
N PHE A 572 -11.86 9.02 44.22
CA PHE A 572 -13.19 9.53 44.54
C PHE A 572 -14.29 8.72 43.85
N ASP A 573 -14.03 8.32 42.61
CA ASP A 573 -14.94 7.63 41.70
C ASP A 573 -14.16 6.69 40.76
N ALA A 574 -14.89 5.98 39.90
CA ALA A 574 -14.33 5.07 38.91
C ALA A 574 -13.44 5.80 37.88
N GLU A 575 -13.82 7.00 37.46
CA GLU A 575 -13.07 7.81 36.47
C GLU A 575 -11.69 8.20 37.02
N SER A 576 -11.63 8.76 38.22
CA SER A 576 -10.35 9.09 38.87
C SER A 576 -9.50 7.85 39.18
N TYR A 577 -10.13 6.69 39.40
CA TYR A 577 -9.44 5.41 39.58
C TYR A 577 -8.82 4.90 38.28
N ALA A 578 -9.55 4.90 37.17
CA ALA A 578 -9.02 4.55 35.85
C ALA A 578 -7.80 5.43 35.50
N GLY A 579 -7.87 6.72 35.85
CA GLY A 579 -6.78 7.67 35.66
C GLY A 579 -6.80 8.31 34.27
N ASP A 580 -5.78 9.11 33.97
CA ASP A 580 -5.67 9.93 32.77
C ASP A 580 -4.98 9.22 31.58
N GLY A 581 -4.85 7.89 31.63
CA GLY A 581 -4.19 7.10 30.58
C GLY A 581 -2.66 7.16 30.58
N THR A 582 -2.01 8.01 31.40
CA THR A 582 -0.54 8.18 31.34
C THR A 582 0.27 6.89 31.53
N VAL A 583 -0.19 5.99 32.39
CA VAL A 583 0.47 4.67 32.59
C VAL A 583 0.22 3.73 31.42
N LEU A 584 -0.96 3.79 30.81
CA LEU A 584 -1.30 3.02 29.61
C LEU A 584 -0.40 3.44 28.44
N GLU A 585 -0.22 4.74 28.23
CA GLU A 585 0.68 5.29 27.22
C GLU A 585 2.14 4.89 27.42
N VAL A 586 2.62 4.91 28.67
CA VAL A 586 3.97 4.42 28.98
C VAL A 586 4.08 2.94 28.62
N TRP A 587 3.12 2.11 29.03
CA TRP A 587 3.14 0.69 28.75
C TRP A 587 3.04 0.37 27.24
N LYS A 588 2.17 1.08 26.50
CA LYS A 588 2.05 0.98 25.03
C LYS A 588 3.37 1.36 24.35
N SER A 589 4.00 2.45 24.78
CA SER A 589 5.31 2.87 24.27
C SER A 589 6.41 1.82 24.56
N GLN A 590 6.38 1.18 25.73
CA GLN A 590 7.31 0.10 26.06
C GLN A 590 7.10 -1.13 25.15
N LEU A 591 5.85 -1.53 24.90
CA LEU A 591 5.51 -2.64 23.99
C LEU A 591 6.00 -2.38 22.57
N VAL A 592 5.71 -1.21 22.01
CA VAL A 592 6.18 -0.80 20.67
C VAL A 592 7.70 -0.88 20.59
N THR A 593 8.39 -0.37 21.61
CA THR A 593 9.86 -0.39 21.64
C THR A 593 10.39 -1.82 21.72
N LEU A 594 9.78 -2.71 22.51
CA LEU A 594 10.19 -4.11 22.59
C LEU A 594 9.93 -4.85 21.26
N ARG A 595 8.78 -4.65 20.62
CA ARG A 595 8.45 -5.24 19.30
C ARG A 595 9.44 -4.80 18.20
N LEU A 596 9.90 -3.55 18.24
CA LEU A 596 10.95 -3.06 17.33
C LEU A 596 12.33 -3.67 17.61
N LEU A 597 12.63 -4.01 18.87
CA LEU A 597 13.91 -4.63 19.25
C LEU A 597 13.96 -6.12 18.95
N TYR A 598 12.80 -6.80 18.94
CA TYR A 598 12.69 -8.25 18.73
C TYR A 598 11.63 -8.57 17.66
N PRO A 599 11.82 -8.15 16.40
CA PRO A 599 10.81 -8.28 15.35
C PRO A 599 10.49 -9.73 14.97
N ASP A 600 11.41 -10.66 15.25
CA ASP A 600 11.24 -12.09 14.96
C ASP A 600 10.53 -12.86 16.09
N ASN A 601 10.15 -12.18 17.18
CA ASN A 601 9.56 -12.79 18.37
C ASN A 601 8.23 -12.14 18.73
N GLU A 602 7.23 -12.97 19.03
CA GLU A 602 5.91 -12.50 19.44
C GLU A 602 5.94 -11.88 20.84
N ILE A 603 5.47 -10.64 20.97
CA ILE A 603 5.30 -9.93 22.24
C ILE A 603 3.83 -9.54 22.40
N ILE A 604 3.17 -10.27 23.28
CA ILE A 604 1.74 -10.21 23.59
C ILE A 604 1.45 -9.09 24.59
N SER A 605 0.49 -8.24 24.25
CA SER A 605 -0.09 -7.22 25.12
C SER A 605 -1.17 -7.87 26.01
N MET A 606 -1.08 -7.67 27.33
CA MET A 606 -2.04 -8.27 28.27
C MET A 606 -2.49 -7.25 29.34
N PRO A 607 -3.43 -6.34 28.99
CA PRO A 607 -3.86 -5.27 29.88
C PRO A 607 -4.96 -5.71 30.88
N TYR A 608 -4.67 -6.74 31.68
CA TYR A 608 -5.63 -7.33 32.62
C TYR A 608 -6.10 -6.38 33.74
N GLY A 609 -5.45 -5.22 33.88
CA GLY A 609 -5.87 -4.10 34.74
C GLY A 609 -7.28 -3.58 34.43
N PHE A 610 -7.74 -3.67 33.18
CA PHE A 610 -9.07 -3.20 32.78
C PHE A 610 -10.21 -3.92 33.51
N ALA A 611 -10.00 -5.16 33.98
CA ALA A 611 -10.94 -5.85 34.84
C ALA A 611 -11.30 -5.01 36.08
N ALA A 612 -10.31 -4.41 36.74
CA ALA A 612 -10.57 -3.59 37.93
C ALA A 612 -11.26 -2.26 37.59
N PHE A 613 -10.96 -1.66 36.44
CA PHE A 613 -11.58 -0.41 36.00
C PHE A 613 -13.06 -0.64 35.66
N LYS A 614 -13.37 -1.64 34.83
CA LYS A 614 -14.73 -1.99 34.45
C LYS A 614 -15.58 -2.34 35.67
N LEU A 615 -15.05 -3.19 36.56
CA LEU A 615 -15.77 -3.55 37.78
C LEU A 615 -15.95 -2.39 38.75
N ARG A 616 -15.03 -1.42 38.76
CA ARG A 616 -15.20 -0.21 39.57
C ARG A 616 -16.35 0.64 39.05
N TYR A 617 -16.47 0.82 37.73
CA TYR A 617 -17.62 1.50 37.12
C TYR A 617 -18.94 0.78 37.44
N MET A 618 -18.99 -0.54 37.24
CA MET A 618 -20.18 -1.34 37.55
C MET A 618 -20.54 -1.30 39.04
N PHE A 619 -19.55 -1.32 39.93
CA PHE A 619 -19.78 -1.20 41.38
C PHE A 619 -20.47 0.13 41.72
N GLU A 620 -20.00 1.24 41.17
CA GLU A 620 -20.55 2.58 41.45
C GLU A 620 -21.92 2.79 40.80
N ALA A 621 -22.17 2.16 39.65
CA ALA A 621 -23.48 2.12 39.00
C ALA A 621 -24.51 1.24 39.75
N GLY A 622 -24.04 0.35 40.62
CA GLY A 622 -24.89 -0.63 41.33
C GLY A 622 -25.20 -1.88 40.51
N ASP A 623 -24.43 -2.14 39.45
CA ASP A 623 -24.61 -3.21 38.48
C ASP A 623 -23.90 -4.53 38.88
N LEU A 624 -23.39 -4.62 40.11
CA LEU A 624 -22.78 -5.83 40.66
C LEU A 624 -23.65 -6.45 41.76
N PRO A 625 -24.61 -7.33 41.42
CA PRO A 625 -25.45 -8.02 42.39
C PRO A 625 -24.61 -8.74 43.47
N GLY A 626 -24.88 -8.41 44.74
CA GLY A 626 -24.22 -9.02 45.89
C GLY A 626 -22.94 -8.31 46.35
N ILE A 627 -22.27 -7.54 45.48
CA ILE A 627 -21.08 -6.76 45.85
C ILE A 627 -21.51 -5.43 46.47
N THR A 628 -21.41 -5.33 47.80
CA THR A 628 -21.85 -4.16 48.57
C THR A 628 -20.71 -3.26 49.04
N ASP A 629 -19.49 -3.82 49.11
CA ASP A 629 -18.32 -3.12 49.62
C ASP A 629 -17.25 -2.99 48.52
N LEU A 630 -16.66 -1.81 48.39
CA LEU A 630 -15.51 -1.65 47.51
C LEU A 630 -14.31 -2.46 48.03
N ILE A 631 -14.08 -2.44 49.35
CA ILE A 631 -12.95 -3.10 50.01
C ILE A 631 -13.45 -3.88 51.23
N GLY A 632 -13.14 -5.17 51.29
CA GLY A 632 -13.50 -6.02 52.42
C GLY A 632 -13.00 -7.46 52.26
N ASN A 633 -12.99 -8.21 53.36
CA ASN A 633 -12.40 -9.55 53.41
C ASN A 633 -13.33 -10.68 52.90
N ASN A 634 -14.52 -10.35 52.37
CA ASN A 634 -15.49 -11.34 51.92
C ASN A 634 -15.62 -11.33 50.37
N PRO A 635 -15.21 -12.40 49.66
CA PRO A 635 -15.28 -12.46 48.20
C PRO A 635 -16.70 -12.29 47.63
N ALA A 636 -17.73 -12.70 48.37
CA ALA A 636 -19.11 -12.63 47.92
C ALA A 636 -19.73 -11.23 48.04
N THR A 637 -19.10 -10.31 48.78
CA THR A 637 -19.66 -8.99 49.05
C THR A 637 -18.68 -7.85 48.81
N SER A 638 -17.42 -8.13 48.48
CA SER A 638 -16.39 -7.10 48.33
C SER A 638 -15.59 -7.26 47.05
N LEU A 639 -15.45 -6.16 46.29
CA LEU A 639 -14.70 -6.17 45.03
C LEU A 639 -13.19 -6.39 45.24
N PHE A 640 -12.59 -5.58 46.12
CA PHE A 640 -11.19 -5.70 46.51
C PHE A 640 -11.07 -6.35 47.90
N LYS A 641 -10.08 -7.19 48.07
CA LYS A 641 -9.78 -7.91 49.32
C LYS A 641 -9.23 -7.02 50.41
N ASP A 642 -8.36 -6.10 50.04
CA ASP A 642 -7.66 -5.25 50.99
C ASP A 642 -7.47 -3.83 50.48
N ARG A 643 -6.95 -2.97 51.35
CA ARG A 643 -6.72 -1.57 51.02
C ARG A 643 -5.74 -1.40 49.86
N LYS A 644 -4.81 -2.33 49.65
CA LYS A 644 -3.82 -2.23 48.58
C LYS A 644 -4.49 -2.44 47.22
N GLY A 645 -5.61 -3.18 47.17
CA GLY A 645 -6.37 -3.42 45.96
C GLY A 645 -6.19 -4.84 45.42
N HIS A 646 -5.71 -5.78 46.24
CA HIS A 646 -5.65 -7.18 45.79
C HIS A 646 -7.06 -7.75 45.58
N GLY A 647 -7.21 -8.65 44.60
CA GLY A 647 -8.44 -9.41 44.41
C GLY A 647 -8.58 -10.58 45.40
N HIS A 648 -9.78 -11.14 45.46
CA HIS A 648 -10.04 -12.39 46.18
C HIS A 648 -9.85 -13.60 45.27
N ALA A 649 -9.33 -14.70 45.82
CA ALA A 649 -9.35 -15.97 45.10
C ALA A 649 -10.80 -16.48 44.97
N GLY A 650 -11.20 -16.89 43.76
CA GLY A 650 -12.59 -17.25 43.43
C GLY A 650 -13.54 -16.05 43.59
N GLY A 651 -13.04 -14.88 43.24
CA GLY A 651 -13.70 -13.61 43.47
C GLY A 651 -13.74 -12.82 42.18
N LEU A 652 -14.78 -12.01 42.06
CA LEU A 652 -15.21 -11.40 40.80
C LEU A 652 -14.10 -10.66 40.03
N LEU A 653 -13.17 -10.00 40.73
CA LEU A 653 -12.03 -9.33 40.11
C LEU A 653 -10.99 -10.29 39.51
N LEU A 654 -10.60 -11.34 40.24
CA LEU A 654 -9.57 -12.26 39.72
C LEU A 654 -10.15 -13.12 38.60
N ASP A 655 -11.37 -13.62 38.77
CA ASP A 655 -12.04 -14.46 37.77
C ASP A 655 -12.26 -13.69 36.44
N LEU A 656 -12.56 -12.39 36.49
CA LEU A 656 -12.61 -11.56 35.27
C LEU A 656 -11.23 -11.34 34.65
N ALA A 657 -10.20 -11.10 35.47
CA ALA A 657 -8.83 -10.93 34.98
C ALA A 657 -8.26 -12.24 34.39
N GLU A 658 -8.68 -13.39 34.90
CA GLU A 658 -8.34 -14.73 34.37
C GLU A 658 -8.86 -14.89 32.95
N PHE A 659 -10.09 -14.46 32.65
CA PHE A 659 -10.60 -14.47 31.27
C PHE A 659 -9.77 -13.59 30.34
N ILE A 660 -9.36 -12.40 30.77
CA ILE A 660 -8.48 -11.54 29.97
C ILE A 660 -7.14 -12.23 29.68
N TRP A 661 -6.57 -12.96 30.63
CA TRP A 661 -5.34 -13.73 30.38
C TRP A 661 -5.55 -14.86 29.37
N LEU A 662 -6.66 -15.60 29.47
CA LEU A 662 -6.96 -16.69 28.55
C LEU A 662 -7.12 -16.19 27.12
N ILE A 663 -7.80 -15.06 26.95
CA ILE A 663 -7.94 -14.39 25.67
C ILE A 663 -6.57 -13.92 25.15
N SER A 664 -5.81 -13.16 25.95
CA SER A 664 -4.53 -12.61 25.50
C SER A 664 -3.48 -13.67 25.17
N ILE A 665 -3.41 -14.78 25.92
CA ILE A 665 -2.32 -15.76 25.76
C ILE A 665 -2.68 -16.88 24.78
N TYR A 666 -3.94 -17.32 24.77
CA TYR A 666 -4.37 -18.52 24.04
C TYR A 666 -5.46 -18.23 23.00
N SER A 667 -5.83 -16.96 22.80
CA SER A 667 -6.87 -16.54 21.86
C SER A 667 -8.18 -17.31 22.05
N ILE A 668 -8.57 -17.55 23.31
CA ILE A 668 -9.76 -18.33 23.64
C ILE A 668 -11.01 -17.50 23.35
N ASP A 669 -11.86 -18.03 22.49
CA ASP A 669 -13.24 -17.59 22.40
C ASP A 669 -13.99 -17.99 23.69
N LEU A 670 -14.35 -16.98 24.48
CA LEU A 670 -15.04 -17.19 25.74
C LEU A 670 -16.47 -17.71 25.56
N ASP A 671 -17.11 -17.45 24.42
CA ASP A 671 -18.49 -17.88 24.18
C ASP A 671 -18.58 -19.40 23.97
N THR A 672 -17.51 -20.02 23.45
CA THR A 672 -17.38 -21.47 23.34
C THR A 672 -16.75 -22.16 24.55
N TYR A 673 -16.14 -21.41 25.47
CA TYR A 673 -15.52 -21.98 26.67
C TYR A 673 -16.58 -22.47 27.68
N ASP A 674 -16.75 -23.78 27.89
CA ASP A 674 -17.76 -24.36 28.82
C ASP A 674 -17.32 -24.31 30.30
N TYR A 675 -17.11 -23.09 30.82
CA TYR A 675 -16.82 -22.81 32.23
C TYR A 675 -17.66 -21.65 32.76
N ASP A 676 -18.17 -21.79 33.98
CA ASP A 676 -18.89 -20.74 34.72
C ASP A 676 -18.20 -20.49 36.07
N ALA A 677 -17.75 -19.25 36.29
CA ALA A 677 -17.12 -18.81 37.52
C ALA A 677 -18.12 -18.70 38.70
N GLY A 678 -19.42 -18.86 38.45
CA GLY A 678 -20.46 -18.93 39.48
C GLY A 678 -20.90 -17.58 40.04
N HIS A 679 -20.61 -16.49 39.31
CA HIS A 679 -21.05 -15.14 39.67
C HIS A 679 -22.46 -14.86 39.11
N PRO A 680 -23.26 -14.01 39.77
CA PRO A 680 -24.60 -13.64 39.28
C PRO A 680 -24.58 -12.73 38.04
N ILE A 681 -23.39 -12.43 37.51
CA ILE A 681 -23.18 -11.64 36.29
C ILE A 681 -22.43 -12.49 35.26
N ASN A 682 -22.69 -12.24 33.98
CA ASN A 682 -21.96 -12.91 32.91
C ASN A 682 -20.57 -12.27 32.74
N LEU A 683 -19.57 -12.82 33.44
CA LEU A 683 -18.20 -12.31 33.38
C LEU A 683 -17.55 -12.44 32.01
N LYS A 684 -17.95 -13.41 31.18
CA LYS A 684 -17.45 -13.55 29.81
C LYS A 684 -17.90 -12.40 28.93
N ALA A 685 -19.19 -12.05 29.02
CA ALA A 685 -19.71 -10.86 28.34
C ALA A 685 -19.02 -9.57 28.82
N VAL A 686 -18.70 -9.47 30.12
CA VAL A 686 -17.92 -8.33 30.64
C VAL A 686 -16.49 -8.33 30.09
N ALA A 687 -15.83 -9.49 30.01
CA ALA A 687 -14.50 -9.61 29.41
C ALA A 687 -14.53 -9.20 27.92
N ASN A 688 -15.46 -9.74 27.13
CA ASN A 688 -15.63 -9.35 25.72
C ASN A 688 -15.92 -7.85 25.57
N SER A 689 -16.70 -7.25 26.48
CA SER A 689 -16.93 -5.80 26.46
C SER A 689 -15.67 -4.98 26.75
N ILE A 690 -14.74 -5.50 27.56
CA ILE A 690 -13.45 -4.86 27.83
C ILE A 690 -12.58 -4.91 26.58
N LEU A 691 -12.58 -6.03 25.85
CA LEU A 691 -11.86 -6.16 24.60
C LEU A 691 -12.34 -5.13 23.58
N ILE A 692 -13.66 -5.01 23.41
CA ILE A 692 -14.25 -4.04 22.48
C ILE A 692 -13.96 -2.60 22.92
N GLU A 693 -14.17 -2.28 24.20
CA GLU A 693 -13.99 -0.92 24.72
C GLU A 693 -12.53 -0.45 24.71
N TYR A 694 -11.57 -1.38 24.78
CA TYR A 694 -10.14 -1.09 24.91
C TYR A 694 -9.29 -1.81 23.84
N ALA A 695 -9.84 -2.05 22.65
CA ALA A 695 -9.23 -2.87 21.59
C ALA A 695 -7.79 -2.45 21.25
N GLU A 696 -7.52 -1.13 21.17
CA GLU A 696 -6.21 -0.57 20.87
C GLU A 696 -5.07 -0.92 21.86
N TYR A 697 -5.41 -1.55 23.01
CA TYR A 697 -4.45 -2.02 24.02
C TYR A 697 -4.23 -3.55 23.99
N PHE A 698 -5.00 -4.27 23.17
CA PHE A 698 -4.89 -5.70 22.92
C PHE A 698 -4.15 -6.06 21.62
N GLU A 699 -3.86 -5.06 20.78
CA GLU A 699 -3.05 -5.15 19.55
C GLU A 699 -1.54 -5.28 19.81
#